data_AF-A0A1H3MFM4-F1
#
_entry.id   AF-A0A1H3MFM4-F1
#
_cell.length_a   1.000
_cell.length_b   1.000
_cell.length_c   1.000
_cell.angle_alpha   90.00
_cell.angle_beta   90.00
_cell.angle_gamma   90.00
#
_symmetry.space_group_name_H-M   'P 1'
#
loop_
_entity.id
_entity.type
_entity.pdbx_description
1 polymer ?
#
loop_
_entity_poly.entity_id
_entity_poly.type
_entity_poly.pdbx_seq_one_letter_code
_entity_poly.pdbx_strand_id
1 'polypeptide(L)'
;MTVKEIFESMEYGEAPESAAEAFAWITDNGARFGHFIDGAFTEAGEGFLSRNPANGETLATLTQGSAADVDLAVQAARKAQPKWEKLGGHGRARVLYAIARLLQKHSRLFAVLETLDNGKPIRESRDIDIPLVQRHFYYHAGMAQLMESELPDAEALGVCGQIIPWNFPLLMLAWKVAPAISMGNTVVLKPAEYTSLTALLFADICRQAGVPKGVVNIVTGDGAVGEMIVKHTDINKIAFTGSTEVGRKIRQATAGSGKALTLELGGKSPYIVFDDADLDSAVEGLVDAIWFNQGQVCCAGSRLLVQEGIADTFYAKLKARMAKLRVGSPMDKSIDVGAIVDPVQLKSITDMIAANDEGELYAAPVELPVEGSFYPPTLITGLSPSAKLMQEEIFGPVLVATTFRTPEEAVSLANNTRYGLAATVWSENVNLALSIAPKLAAGVVWVNATNLFDAAAGFGGVRESGFGREGGWEGLKAYTRPKGKLKALVNTAPNAGKGGLESGALDRTEKLYIGGKQARPDGGYSREIFAKNGKLVSQAPIASRKDIRNAVEAARGAAGWGKTTGALRAQILYFMAENLEARGAEFARRIDAMKGGKSGAKEVEASVKRLFSYAAWADKYDGAVKGVPIRGVALAMPEPLGVIGAFCDDAHPLLGLVSVMGPALAMGNRAVLVVSEAYPLEALDMMQILETSDVPAGVVNLLSGSHAELAKPLASHMDVDGVWSFSSSETSGEIERESATNLKRTWVNNGQARDWFGAAGEGRAFLAQASDVKTIWVPYGE
;
A
#
# COMPACT_ATOMS: atom_id res chain seq x y z
N MET A 1 -4.32 50.88 -28.93
CA MET A 1 -3.87 50.54 -27.58
C MET A 1 -2.49 51.16 -27.36
N THR A 2 -2.35 52.08 -26.41
CA THR A 2 -1.05 52.67 -26.03
C THR A 2 -0.26 51.67 -25.17
N VAL A 3 1.07 51.81 -25.08
CA VAL A 3 1.90 50.98 -24.18
C VAL A 3 1.40 51.06 -22.74
N LYS A 4 0.92 52.23 -22.33
CA LYS A 4 0.30 52.46 -21.03
C LYS A 4 -1.00 51.65 -20.87
N GLU A 5 -1.88 51.65 -21.87
CA GLU A 5 -3.11 50.84 -21.86
C GLU A 5 -2.82 49.34 -21.82
N ILE A 6 -1.76 48.87 -22.47
CA ILE A 6 -1.32 47.45 -22.41
C ILE A 6 -0.75 47.11 -21.01
N PHE A 7 -0.04 48.03 -20.36
CA PHE A 7 0.42 47.85 -18.97
C PHE A 7 -0.72 47.99 -17.94
N GLU A 8 -1.78 48.73 -18.26
CA GLU A 8 -2.96 48.91 -17.41
C GLU A 8 -3.96 47.75 -17.58
N SER A 9 -4.10 47.19 -18.79
CA SER A 9 -4.95 46.01 -19.03
C SER A 9 -4.21 44.70 -18.76
N MET A 10 -2.89 44.66 -18.98
CA MET A 10 -2.05 43.45 -18.94
C MET A 10 -2.70 42.24 -19.60
N GLU A 11 -3.43 42.44 -20.71
CA GLU A 11 -4.10 41.34 -21.42
C GLU A 11 -3.05 40.28 -21.79
N TYR A 12 -3.22 39.10 -21.22
CA TYR A 12 -2.25 38.01 -21.35
C TYR A 12 -2.38 37.41 -22.75
N GLY A 13 -1.28 37.36 -23.50
CA GLY A 13 -1.24 36.65 -24.77
C GLY A 13 -1.16 35.14 -24.54
N GLU A 14 -1.99 34.37 -25.23
CA GLU A 14 -1.92 32.91 -25.21
C GLU A 14 -0.53 32.42 -25.66
N ALA A 15 0.00 31.39 -24.99
CA ALA A 15 1.28 30.78 -25.34
C ALA A 15 1.14 29.25 -25.53
N PRO A 16 0.33 28.79 -26.50
CA PRO A 16 0.10 27.36 -26.70
C PRO A 16 1.38 26.63 -27.11
N GLU A 17 1.59 25.43 -26.55
CA GLU A 17 2.57 24.50 -27.09
C GLU A 17 2.08 23.92 -28.43
N SER A 18 3.01 23.65 -29.34
CA SER A 18 2.69 23.01 -30.61
C SER A 18 2.39 21.52 -30.40
N ALA A 19 1.23 21.07 -30.89
CA ALA A 19 0.81 19.67 -30.92
C ALA A 19 1.27 18.91 -32.17
N ALA A 20 1.99 19.56 -33.10
CA ALA A 20 2.28 19.01 -34.42
C ALA A 20 3.05 17.68 -34.39
N GLU A 21 4.05 17.54 -33.51
CA GLU A 21 4.85 16.30 -33.40
C GLU A 21 4.02 15.15 -32.79
N ALA A 22 3.12 15.45 -31.84
CA ALA A 22 2.21 14.47 -31.26
C ALA A 22 1.22 13.97 -32.31
N PHE A 23 0.59 14.87 -33.06
CA PHE A 23 -0.30 14.50 -34.16
C PHE A 23 0.43 13.77 -35.29
N ALA A 24 1.66 14.15 -35.61
CA ALA A 24 2.48 13.42 -36.58
C ALA A 24 2.74 11.99 -36.10
N TRP A 25 3.14 11.79 -34.84
CA TRP A 25 3.33 10.45 -34.27
C TRP A 25 2.03 9.61 -34.31
N ILE A 26 0.89 10.19 -33.95
CA ILE A 26 -0.42 9.52 -34.05
C ILE A 26 -0.70 9.13 -35.51
N THR A 27 -0.53 10.06 -36.45
CA THR A 27 -0.84 9.86 -37.87
C THR A 27 0.10 8.86 -38.54
N ASP A 28 1.39 8.87 -38.19
CA ASP A 28 2.40 7.94 -38.70
C ASP A 28 2.13 6.50 -38.25
N ASN A 29 1.41 6.33 -37.13
CA ASN A 29 0.88 5.04 -36.66
C ASN A 29 -0.56 4.76 -37.16
N GLY A 30 -1.04 5.52 -38.15
CA GLY A 30 -2.34 5.33 -38.78
C GLY A 30 -3.54 5.80 -37.95
N ALA A 31 -3.31 6.56 -36.87
CA ALA A 31 -4.32 6.99 -35.90
C ALA A 31 -5.18 5.83 -35.33
N ARG A 32 -4.66 4.60 -35.40
CA ARG A 32 -5.31 3.38 -34.92
C ARG A 32 -4.25 2.47 -34.31
N PHE A 33 -4.40 2.15 -33.03
CA PHE A 33 -3.39 1.37 -32.31
C PHE A 33 -3.90 -0.03 -31.95
N GLY A 34 -3.10 -1.03 -32.31
CA GLY A 34 -3.11 -2.35 -31.69
C GLY A 34 -2.43 -2.33 -30.32
N HIS A 35 -2.26 -3.51 -29.72
CA HIS A 35 -1.50 -3.69 -28.49
C HIS A 35 -0.01 -3.70 -28.76
N PHE A 36 0.83 -3.53 -27.75
CA PHE A 36 2.28 -3.77 -27.87
C PHE A 36 2.63 -5.10 -27.22
N ILE A 37 2.90 -6.13 -28.02
CA ILE A 37 3.14 -7.50 -27.56
C ILE A 37 4.41 -8.04 -28.22
N ASP A 38 5.28 -8.69 -27.44
CA ASP A 38 6.54 -9.28 -27.91
C ASP A 38 7.44 -8.30 -28.71
N GLY A 39 7.42 -7.02 -28.32
CA GLY A 39 8.27 -5.98 -28.90
C GLY A 39 7.76 -5.37 -30.21
N ALA A 40 6.50 -5.58 -30.59
CA ALA A 40 5.87 -4.97 -31.77
C ALA A 40 4.41 -4.57 -31.49
N PHE A 41 3.90 -3.61 -32.26
CA PHE A 41 2.46 -3.33 -32.28
C PHE A 41 1.73 -4.44 -33.06
N THR A 42 0.63 -4.93 -32.51
CA THR A 42 -0.29 -5.86 -33.21
C THR A 42 -1.12 -5.10 -34.24
N GLU A 43 -1.83 -5.83 -35.10
CA GLU A 43 -2.86 -5.22 -35.94
C GLU A 43 -3.91 -4.53 -35.05
N ALA A 44 -4.36 -3.34 -35.49
CA ALA A 44 -5.39 -2.59 -34.79
C ALA A 44 -6.75 -3.25 -35.01
N GLY A 45 -7.44 -3.59 -33.93
CA GLY A 45 -8.78 -4.17 -33.94
C GLY A 45 -9.89 -3.13 -33.77
N GLU A 46 -11.07 -3.64 -33.42
CA GLU A 46 -12.18 -2.84 -32.91
C GLU A 46 -11.93 -2.41 -31.46
N GLY A 47 -12.52 -1.30 -31.03
CA GLY A 47 -12.39 -0.83 -29.66
C GLY A 47 -13.03 0.52 -29.43
N PHE A 48 -12.29 1.44 -28.83
CA PHE A 48 -12.80 2.71 -28.32
C PHE A 48 -11.97 3.90 -28.81
N LEU A 49 -12.49 5.10 -28.60
CA LEU A 49 -11.85 6.34 -29.03
C LEU A 49 -11.12 6.96 -27.85
N SER A 50 -9.84 7.28 -28.04
CA SER A 50 -9.16 8.28 -27.21
C SER A 50 -9.59 9.66 -27.71
N ARG A 51 -10.01 10.53 -26.79
CA ARG A 51 -10.54 11.87 -27.09
C ARG A 51 -9.81 12.89 -26.26
N ASN A 52 -9.58 14.06 -26.83
CA ASN A 52 -9.08 15.20 -26.09
C ASN A 52 -10.22 15.79 -25.24
N PRO A 53 -10.14 15.78 -23.90
CA PRO A 53 -11.23 16.25 -23.05
C PRO A 53 -11.44 17.77 -23.10
N ALA A 54 -10.47 18.54 -23.60
CA ALA A 54 -10.58 20.00 -23.68
C ALA A 54 -11.43 20.48 -24.86
N ASN A 55 -11.61 19.66 -25.90
CA ASN A 55 -12.36 20.03 -27.11
C ASN A 55 -13.22 18.90 -27.71
N GLY A 56 -13.15 17.69 -27.17
CA GLY A 56 -13.94 16.52 -27.62
C GLY A 56 -13.43 15.83 -28.89
N GLU A 57 -12.35 16.34 -29.51
CA GLU A 57 -11.78 15.78 -30.73
C GLU A 57 -11.24 14.37 -30.50
N THR A 58 -11.44 13.49 -31.48
CA THR A 58 -10.87 12.14 -31.45
C THR A 58 -9.37 12.22 -31.78
N LEU A 59 -8.54 11.70 -30.89
CA LEU A 59 -7.10 11.59 -31.10
C LEU A 59 -6.74 10.32 -31.86
N ALA A 60 -7.24 9.16 -31.42
CA ALA A 60 -6.99 7.88 -32.07
C ALA A 60 -8.08 6.83 -31.74
N THR A 61 -8.17 5.78 -32.54
CA THR A 61 -8.90 4.55 -32.17
C THR A 61 -7.95 3.56 -31.49
N LEU A 62 -8.35 3.01 -30.35
CA LEU A 62 -7.58 2.07 -29.55
C LEU A 62 -8.28 0.72 -29.51
N THR A 63 -7.52 -0.36 -29.67
CA THR A 63 -8.06 -1.73 -29.66
C THR A 63 -8.54 -2.11 -28.26
N GLN A 64 -9.74 -2.69 -28.17
CA GLN A 64 -10.23 -3.32 -26.94
C GLN A 64 -9.61 -4.71 -26.82
N GLY A 65 -8.78 -4.92 -25.80
CA GLY A 65 -8.12 -6.20 -25.59
C GLY A 65 -9.09 -7.34 -25.36
N SER A 66 -8.84 -8.46 -26.02
CA SER A 66 -9.53 -9.72 -25.79
C SER A 66 -8.77 -10.59 -24.78
N ALA A 67 -9.40 -11.68 -24.33
CA ALA A 67 -8.72 -12.69 -23.52
C ALA A 67 -7.53 -13.32 -24.27
N ALA A 68 -7.61 -13.43 -25.61
CA ALA A 68 -6.51 -13.96 -26.42
C ALA A 68 -5.32 -12.98 -26.47
N ASP A 69 -5.58 -11.67 -26.52
CA ASP A 69 -4.51 -10.66 -26.49
C ASP A 69 -3.77 -10.66 -25.15
N VAL A 70 -4.51 -10.79 -24.04
CA VAL A 70 -3.93 -10.92 -22.70
C VAL A 70 -3.09 -12.19 -22.58
N ASP A 71 -3.59 -13.33 -23.08
CA ASP A 71 -2.85 -14.60 -23.08
C ASP A 71 -1.55 -14.48 -23.90
N LEU A 72 -1.61 -13.90 -25.11
CA LEU A 72 -0.42 -13.65 -25.93
C LEU A 72 0.59 -12.74 -25.22
N ALA A 73 0.14 -11.66 -24.57
CA ALA A 73 0.99 -10.77 -23.80
C ALA A 73 1.67 -11.48 -22.62
N VAL A 74 0.92 -12.31 -21.88
CA VAL A 74 1.46 -13.07 -20.74
C VAL A 74 2.43 -14.16 -21.21
N GLN A 75 2.14 -14.85 -22.31
CA GLN A 75 3.04 -15.85 -22.89
C GLN A 75 4.36 -15.21 -23.35
N ALA A 76 4.32 -14.04 -23.99
CA ALA A 76 5.50 -13.28 -24.37
C ALA A 76 6.31 -12.86 -23.13
N ALA A 77 5.64 -12.31 -22.11
CA ALA A 77 6.25 -11.94 -20.84
C ALA A 77 6.93 -13.12 -20.14
N ARG A 78 6.25 -14.27 -20.08
CA ARG A 78 6.76 -15.50 -19.47
C ARG A 78 7.97 -16.04 -20.20
N LYS A 79 7.95 -16.01 -21.54
CA LYS A 79 9.05 -16.47 -22.39
C LYS A 79 10.30 -15.60 -22.25
N ALA A 80 10.13 -14.29 -22.09
CA ALA A 80 11.23 -13.34 -21.97
C ALA A 80 11.90 -13.34 -20.59
N GLN A 81 11.14 -13.60 -19.53
CA GLN A 81 11.58 -13.37 -18.14
C GLN A 81 12.87 -14.09 -17.74
N PRO A 82 13.08 -15.39 -18.02
CA PRO A 82 14.30 -16.07 -17.56
C PRO A 82 15.58 -15.48 -18.17
N LYS A 83 15.52 -15.04 -19.44
CA LYS A 83 16.67 -14.39 -20.10
C LYS A 83 16.88 -12.97 -19.59
N TRP A 84 15.80 -12.27 -19.26
CA TRP A 84 15.86 -10.92 -18.69
C TRP A 84 16.48 -10.91 -17.29
N GLU A 85 16.10 -11.86 -16.44
CA GLU A 85 16.72 -12.03 -15.12
C GLU A 85 18.19 -12.43 -15.25
N LYS A 86 18.51 -13.40 -16.13
CA LYS A 86 19.89 -13.86 -16.40
C LYS A 86 20.79 -12.80 -17.04
N LEU A 87 20.22 -11.73 -17.61
CA LEU A 87 20.99 -10.59 -18.11
C LEU A 87 21.80 -9.90 -16.98
N GLY A 88 21.45 -10.16 -15.71
CA GLY A 88 22.14 -9.65 -14.53
C GLY A 88 21.81 -8.19 -14.24
N GLY A 89 22.17 -7.73 -13.05
CA GLY A 89 21.87 -6.36 -12.61
C GLY A 89 22.38 -5.30 -13.58
N HIS A 90 23.63 -5.45 -14.04
CA HIS A 90 24.28 -4.50 -14.95
C HIS A 90 23.60 -4.40 -16.32
N GLY A 91 23.26 -5.53 -16.94
CA GLY A 91 22.67 -5.52 -18.27
C GLY A 91 21.24 -4.94 -18.25
N ARG A 92 20.47 -5.18 -17.17
CA ARG A 92 19.18 -4.51 -16.96
C ARG A 92 19.35 -3.01 -16.73
N ALA A 93 20.29 -2.60 -15.87
CA ALA A 93 20.57 -1.20 -15.57
C ALA A 93 20.82 -0.37 -16.84
N ARG A 94 21.59 -0.91 -17.80
CA ARG A 94 21.84 -0.27 -19.10
C ARG A 94 20.57 0.01 -19.90
N VAL A 95 19.62 -0.93 -19.90
CA VAL A 95 18.34 -0.78 -20.61
C VAL A 95 17.46 0.26 -19.91
N LEU A 96 17.33 0.21 -18.57
CA LEU A 96 16.57 1.23 -17.83
C LEU A 96 17.16 2.64 -18.04
N TYR A 97 18.48 2.77 -18.04
CA TYR A 97 19.15 4.04 -18.36
C TYR A 97 18.85 4.50 -19.80
N ALA A 98 18.85 3.60 -20.78
CA ALA A 98 18.48 3.94 -22.16
C ALA A 98 17.01 4.41 -22.28
N ILE A 99 16.09 3.78 -21.56
CA ILE A 99 14.69 4.23 -21.46
C ILE A 99 14.63 5.65 -20.88
N ALA A 100 15.31 5.90 -19.75
CA ALA A 100 15.36 7.23 -19.13
C ALA A 100 15.89 8.31 -20.10
N ARG A 101 16.93 7.98 -20.88
CA ARG A 101 17.48 8.87 -21.91
C ARG A 101 16.51 9.16 -23.05
N LEU A 102 15.72 8.18 -23.48
CA LEU A 102 14.72 8.37 -24.52
C LEU A 102 13.51 9.16 -24.02
N LEU A 103 13.08 8.93 -22.78
CA LEU A 103 12.09 9.76 -22.10
C LEU A 103 12.53 11.23 -22.03
N GLN A 104 13.81 11.48 -21.73
CA GLN A 104 14.37 12.82 -21.71
C GLN A 104 14.45 13.44 -23.11
N LYS A 105 14.93 12.68 -24.10
CA LYS A 105 15.02 13.10 -25.51
C LYS A 105 13.65 13.49 -26.07
N HIS A 106 12.62 12.70 -25.78
CA HIS A 106 11.26 12.89 -26.27
C HIS A 106 10.35 13.58 -25.24
N SER A 107 10.92 14.28 -24.25
CA SER A 107 10.19 14.85 -23.11
C SER A 107 9.05 15.79 -23.54
N ARG A 108 9.28 16.65 -24.52
CA ARG A 108 8.24 17.55 -25.05
C ARG A 108 7.10 16.78 -25.71
N LEU A 109 7.42 15.77 -26.54
CA LEU A 109 6.43 14.92 -27.19
C LEU A 109 5.55 14.20 -26.16
N PHE A 110 6.17 13.60 -25.13
CA PHE A 110 5.42 12.96 -24.06
C PHE A 110 4.53 13.95 -23.30
N ALA A 111 5.05 15.13 -22.94
CA ALA A 111 4.26 16.11 -22.19
C ALA A 111 3.05 16.64 -22.97
N VAL A 112 3.22 16.89 -24.27
CA VAL A 112 2.14 17.30 -25.16
C VAL A 112 1.12 16.18 -25.33
N LEU A 113 1.56 14.95 -25.56
CA LEU A 113 0.65 13.82 -25.73
C LEU A 113 -0.12 13.49 -24.43
N GLU A 114 0.53 13.59 -23.27
CA GLU A 114 -0.12 13.44 -21.96
C GLU A 114 -1.21 14.51 -21.79
N THR A 115 -0.91 15.76 -22.12
CA THR A 115 -1.85 16.89 -22.03
C THR A 115 -3.06 16.70 -22.96
N LEU A 116 -2.83 16.27 -24.20
CA LEU A 116 -3.90 16.03 -25.16
C LEU A 116 -4.81 14.88 -24.71
N ASP A 117 -4.25 13.79 -24.20
CA ASP A 117 -5.00 12.57 -23.86
C ASP A 117 -5.68 12.65 -22.48
N ASN A 118 -5.12 13.42 -21.54
CA ASN A 118 -5.63 13.52 -20.16
C ASN A 118 -6.35 14.84 -19.83
N GLY A 119 -5.98 15.96 -20.44
CA GLY A 119 -6.56 17.28 -20.16
C GLY A 119 -5.83 18.14 -19.14
N LYS A 120 -4.78 17.62 -18.47
CA LYS A 120 -3.94 18.40 -17.54
C LYS A 120 -3.15 19.51 -18.24
N PRO A 121 -2.86 20.64 -17.56
CA PRO A 121 -2.04 21.71 -18.09
C PRO A 121 -0.67 21.22 -18.57
N ILE A 122 -0.24 21.71 -19.72
CA ILE A 122 1.06 21.35 -20.32
C ILE A 122 2.24 21.70 -19.42
N ARG A 123 2.09 22.71 -18.56
CA ARG A 123 3.09 23.09 -17.56
C ARG A 123 3.31 21.97 -16.55
N GLU A 124 2.24 21.37 -16.03
CA GLU A 124 2.32 20.22 -15.13
C GLU A 124 2.99 19.03 -15.81
N SER A 125 2.51 18.65 -17.00
CA SER A 125 3.08 17.55 -17.77
C SER A 125 4.60 17.74 -17.96
N ARG A 126 5.03 18.95 -18.34
CA ARG A 126 6.43 19.26 -18.64
C ARG A 126 7.31 19.35 -17.40
N ASP A 127 6.82 19.94 -16.32
CA ASP A 127 7.66 20.35 -15.19
C ASP A 127 7.60 19.34 -14.04
N ILE A 128 6.56 18.48 -13.99
CA ILE A 128 6.35 17.50 -12.91
C ILE A 128 6.32 16.06 -13.45
N ASP A 129 5.31 15.68 -14.23
CA ASP A 129 5.09 14.29 -14.65
C ASP A 129 6.30 13.70 -15.38
N ILE A 130 6.70 14.33 -16.48
CA ILE A 130 7.74 13.81 -17.36
C ILE A 130 9.13 13.80 -16.69
N PRO A 131 9.56 14.84 -15.94
CA PRO A 131 10.78 14.78 -15.15
C PRO A 131 10.77 13.67 -14.10
N LEU A 132 9.65 13.46 -13.39
CA LEU A 132 9.53 12.37 -12.41
C LEU A 132 9.57 11.00 -13.10
N VAL A 133 8.96 10.84 -14.27
CA VAL A 133 9.05 9.61 -15.09
C VAL A 133 10.51 9.31 -15.42
N GLN A 134 11.26 10.30 -15.91
CA GLN A 134 12.70 10.15 -16.20
C GLN A 134 13.48 9.75 -14.94
N ARG A 135 13.23 10.45 -13.82
CA ARG A 135 13.85 10.20 -12.52
C ARG A 135 13.62 8.77 -12.05
N HIS A 136 12.42 8.22 -12.23
CA HIS A 136 12.12 6.83 -11.84
C HIS A 136 12.96 5.82 -12.62
N PHE A 137 13.08 5.95 -13.94
CA PHE A 137 13.91 5.03 -14.72
C PHE A 137 15.41 5.22 -14.43
N TYR A 138 15.89 6.45 -14.24
CA TYR A 138 17.28 6.70 -13.83
C TYR A 138 17.61 6.07 -12.49
N TYR A 139 16.76 6.29 -11.48
CA TYR A 139 16.98 5.77 -10.14
C TYR A 139 16.95 4.23 -10.12
N HIS A 140 15.95 3.63 -10.78
CA HIS A 140 15.79 2.18 -10.81
C HIS A 140 16.85 1.48 -11.68
N ALA A 141 17.52 2.19 -12.60
CA ALA A 141 18.72 1.67 -13.27
C ALA A 141 19.84 1.38 -12.25
N GLY A 142 20.08 2.29 -11.30
CA GLY A 142 21.02 2.08 -10.20
C GLY A 142 20.59 0.92 -9.30
N MET A 143 19.30 0.79 -9.04
CA MET A 143 18.77 -0.32 -8.23
C MET A 143 18.93 -1.68 -8.87
N ALA A 144 18.75 -1.78 -10.20
CA ALA A 144 19.06 -3.00 -10.94
C ALA A 144 20.54 -3.37 -10.78
N GLN A 145 21.45 -2.40 -10.90
CA GLN A 145 22.90 -2.59 -10.76
C GLN A 145 23.28 -3.10 -9.36
N LEU A 146 22.59 -2.67 -8.32
CA LEU A 146 22.89 -2.98 -6.91
C LEU A 146 22.16 -4.20 -6.35
N MET A 147 21.20 -4.78 -7.09
CA MET A 147 20.37 -5.88 -6.59
C MET A 147 21.20 -7.06 -6.05
N GLU A 148 22.28 -7.45 -6.75
CA GLU A 148 23.09 -8.60 -6.35
C GLU A 148 23.90 -8.38 -5.06
N SER A 149 24.34 -7.14 -4.78
CA SER A 149 25.10 -6.81 -3.57
C SER A 149 24.18 -6.53 -2.38
N GLU A 150 23.07 -5.83 -2.60
CA GLU A 150 22.19 -5.35 -1.53
C GLU A 150 21.06 -6.35 -1.20
N LEU A 151 20.67 -7.19 -2.16
CA LEU A 151 19.62 -8.20 -2.01
C LEU A 151 20.11 -9.57 -2.53
N PRO A 152 21.22 -10.13 -2.00
CA PRO A 152 21.85 -11.34 -2.53
C PRO A 152 20.95 -12.58 -2.45
N ASP A 153 19.99 -12.61 -1.54
CA ASP A 153 19.05 -13.72 -1.35
C ASP A 153 17.71 -13.54 -2.09
N ALA A 154 17.57 -12.47 -2.89
CA ALA A 154 16.37 -12.17 -3.64
C ALA A 154 16.46 -12.62 -5.10
N GLU A 155 15.34 -13.07 -5.66
CA GLU A 155 15.13 -13.33 -7.09
C GLU A 155 13.82 -12.69 -7.56
N ALA A 156 13.65 -12.55 -8.88
CA ALA A 156 12.44 -11.99 -9.45
C ALA A 156 11.19 -12.83 -9.09
N LEU A 157 10.02 -12.19 -9.05
CA LEU A 157 8.74 -12.92 -8.92
C LEU A 157 8.35 -13.63 -10.20
N GLY A 158 8.66 -13.04 -11.36
CA GLY A 158 8.31 -13.55 -12.68
C GLY A 158 7.55 -12.52 -13.51
N VAL A 159 6.31 -12.81 -13.88
CA VAL A 159 5.45 -11.92 -14.68
C VAL A 159 4.59 -11.05 -13.76
N CYS A 160 4.60 -9.74 -13.98
CA CYS A 160 3.78 -8.77 -13.26
C CYS A 160 2.64 -8.25 -14.14
N GLY A 161 1.39 -8.48 -13.72
CA GLY A 161 0.21 -7.80 -14.25
C GLY A 161 0.05 -6.45 -13.58
N GLN A 162 -0.07 -5.38 -14.37
CA GLN A 162 -0.05 -4.00 -13.86
C GLN A 162 -1.22 -3.22 -14.44
N ILE A 163 -1.98 -2.55 -13.58
CA ILE A 163 -3.17 -1.79 -13.98
C ILE A 163 -3.09 -0.43 -13.31
N ILE A 164 -3.17 0.64 -14.10
CA ILE A 164 -2.92 2.01 -13.66
C ILE A 164 -4.12 2.92 -13.95
N PRO A 165 -4.32 4.00 -13.16
CA PRO A 165 -5.40 4.95 -13.35
C PRO A 165 -5.05 5.97 -14.43
N TRP A 166 -5.98 6.89 -14.68
CA TRP A 166 -5.92 7.87 -15.75
C TRP A 166 -5.32 9.22 -15.35
N ASN A 167 -5.10 9.49 -14.07
CA ASN A 167 -4.76 10.84 -13.60
C ASN A 167 -3.30 11.24 -13.86
N PHE A 168 -2.35 10.31 -13.72
CA PHE A 168 -0.95 10.52 -14.10
C PHE A 168 -0.48 9.36 -14.97
N PRO A 169 -0.97 9.22 -16.21
CA PRO A 169 -0.84 8.01 -17.02
C PRO A 169 0.61 7.50 -17.12
N LEU A 170 1.54 8.36 -17.57
CA LEU A 170 2.92 7.95 -17.78
C LEU A 170 3.70 7.83 -16.46
N LEU A 171 3.43 8.70 -15.48
CA LEU A 171 4.07 8.61 -14.15
C LEU A 171 3.67 7.33 -13.41
N MET A 172 2.40 6.95 -13.47
CA MET A 172 1.91 5.68 -12.90
C MET A 172 2.51 4.48 -13.65
N LEU A 173 2.66 4.57 -14.98
CA LEU A 173 3.42 3.57 -15.73
C LEU A 173 4.85 3.45 -15.19
N ALA A 174 5.56 4.57 -14.99
CA ALA A 174 6.93 4.56 -14.49
C ALA A 174 7.03 3.95 -13.08
N TRP A 175 6.09 4.27 -12.17
CA TRP A 175 6.02 3.71 -10.81
C TRP A 175 5.83 2.19 -10.81
N LYS A 176 5.17 1.63 -11.84
CA LYS A 176 4.94 0.18 -11.94
C LYS A 176 6.04 -0.54 -12.70
N VAL A 177 6.41 -0.03 -13.88
CA VAL A 177 7.29 -0.73 -14.83
C VAL A 177 8.74 -0.66 -14.35
N ALA A 178 9.23 0.50 -13.93
CA ALA A 178 10.63 0.71 -13.56
C ALA A 178 11.09 -0.25 -12.43
N PRO A 179 10.41 -0.34 -11.27
CA PRO A 179 10.81 -1.29 -10.23
C PRO A 179 10.68 -2.75 -10.69
N ALA A 180 9.62 -3.10 -11.41
CA ALA A 180 9.41 -4.48 -11.89
C ALA A 180 10.58 -4.98 -12.74
N ILE A 181 10.92 -4.24 -13.81
CA ILE A 181 11.97 -4.66 -14.74
C ILE A 181 13.36 -4.51 -14.13
N SER A 182 13.57 -3.57 -13.18
CA SER A 182 14.84 -3.46 -12.46
C SER A 182 15.17 -4.73 -11.67
N MET A 183 14.15 -5.33 -11.05
CA MET A 183 14.25 -6.56 -10.24
C MET A 183 14.17 -7.85 -11.07
N GLY A 184 14.25 -7.77 -12.40
CA GLY A 184 14.29 -8.95 -13.28
C GLY A 184 12.93 -9.54 -13.64
N ASN A 185 11.83 -8.83 -13.34
CA ASN A 185 10.49 -9.22 -13.77
C ASN A 185 10.20 -8.75 -15.20
N THR A 186 9.18 -9.33 -15.83
CA THR A 186 8.56 -8.82 -17.06
C THR A 186 7.15 -8.34 -16.76
N VAL A 187 6.60 -7.48 -17.62
CA VAL A 187 5.34 -6.78 -17.35
C VAL A 187 4.31 -6.99 -18.46
N VAL A 188 3.05 -7.11 -18.04
CA VAL A 188 1.85 -6.91 -18.86
C VAL A 188 1.08 -5.77 -18.20
N LEU A 189 1.14 -4.59 -18.80
CA LEU A 189 0.52 -3.38 -18.26
C LEU A 189 -0.71 -2.97 -19.07
N LYS A 190 -1.75 -2.56 -18.36
CA LYS A 190 -2.97 -1.99 -18.93
C LYS A 190 -3.14 -0.54 -18.47
N PRO A 191 -3.00 0.46 -19.37
CA PRO A 191 -3.30 1.86 -19.04
C PRO A 191 -4.81 2.07 -18.87
N ALA A 192 -5.22 3.18 -18.25
CA ALA A 192 -6.64 3.52 -18.16
C ALA A 192 -7.25 3.77 -19.56
N GLU A 193 -8.54 3.46 -19.70
CA GLU A 193 -9.26 3.56 -20.98
C GLU A 193 -9.29 4.99 -21.53
N TYR A 194 -9.33 6.01 -20.66
CA TYR A 194 -9.35 7.41 -21.09
C TYR A 194 -7.98 7.94 -21.53
N THR A 195 -6.87 7.31 -21.12
CA THR A 195 -5.52 7.90 -21.21
C THR A 195 -4.44 6.87 -21.55
N SER A 196 -4.47 6.35 -22.77
CA SER A 196 -3.60 5.23 -23.19
C SER A 196 -2.45 5.63 -24.09
N LEU A 197 -2.46 6.83 -24.69
CA LEU A 197 -1.55 7.20 -25.77
C LEU A 197 -0.09 7.30 -25.33
N THR A 198 0.20 7.84 -24.15
CA THR A 198 1.58 7.93 -23.65
C THR A 198 2.15 6.57 -23.25
N ALA A 199 1.31 5.62 -22.83
CA ALA A 199 1.74 4.23 -22.61
C ALA A 199 2.10 3.53 -23.93
N LEU A 200 1.39 3.83 -25.02
CA LEU A 200 1.70 3.33 -26.36
C LEU A 200 2.96 3.99 -26.93
N LEU A 201 3.15 5.30 -26.72
CA LEU A 201 4.40 5.98 -27.06
C LEU A 201 5.59 5.43 -26.24
N PHE A 202 5.37 5.09 -24.96
CA PHE A 202 6.36 4.40 -24.13
C PHE A 202 6.78 3.05 -24.75
N ALA A 203 5.82 2.26 -25.21
CA ALA A 203 6.07 1.01 -25.92
C ALA A 203 6.94 1.20 -27.18
N ASP A 204 6.68 2.25 -27.97
CA ASP A 204 7.51 2.53 -29.15
C ASP A 204 8.96 2.89 -28.77
N ILE A 205 9.18 3.68 -27.71
CA ILE A 205 10.55 3.97 -27.25
C ILE A 205 11.22 2.75 -26.62
N CYS A 206 10.49 1.78 -26.05
CA CYS A 206 11.07 0.53 -25.55
C CYS A 206 11.80 -0.23 -26.67
N ARG A 207 11.23 -0.24 -27.88
CA ARG A 207 11.89 -0.81 -29.08
C ARG A 207 13.21 -0.10 -29.37
N GLN A 208 13.24 1.23 -29.30
CA GLN A 208 14.44 2.04 -29.53
C GLN A 208 15.49 1.90 -28.41
N ALA A 209 15.05 1.70 -27.16
CA ALA A 209 15.90 1.52 -26.00
C ALA A 209 16.61 0.15 -25.95
N GLY A 210 16.25 -0.77 -26.86
CA GLY A 210 16.74 -2.14 -26.87
C GLY A 210 16.14 -3.00 -25.76
N VAL A 211 14.91 -2.70 -25.32
CA VAL A 211 14.17 -3.59 -24.40
C VAL A 211 13.98 -4.94 -25.10
N PRO A 212 14.41 -6.07 -24.50
CA PRO A 212 14.21 -7.37 -25.12
C PRO A 212 12.72 -7.65 -25.35
N LYS A 213 12.41 -8.29 -26.48
CA LYS A 213 11.05 -8.67 -26.86
C LYS A 213 10.36 -9.43 -25.72
N GLY A 214 9.14 -9.01 -25.39
CA GLY A 214 8.31 -9.58 -24.33
C GLY A 214 8.62 -9.06 -22.92
N VAL A 215 9.68 -8.29 -22.67
CA VAL A 215 9.94 -7.75 -21.31
C VAL A 215 8.88 -6.74 -20.89
N VAL A 216 8.44 -5.91 -21.84
CA VAL A 216 7.33 -4.95 -21.68
C VAL A 216 6.25 -5.30 -22.70
N ASN A 217 5.02 -5.48 -22.22
CA ASN A 217 3.83 -5.67 -23.05
C ASN A 217 2.74 -4.71 -22.56
N ILE A 218 2.08 -4.00 -23.48
CA ILE A 218 1.01 -3.05 -23.19
C ILE A 218 -0.25 -3.53 -23.88
N VAL A 219 -1.32 -3.78 -23.12
CA VAL A 219 -2.65 -4.15 -23.64
C VAL A 219 -3.64 -3.07 -23.26
N THR A 220 -4.40 -2.57 -24.21
CA THR A 220 -5.41 -1.52 -24.03
C THR A 220 -6.79 -2.14 -23.85
N GLY A 221 -7.70 -1.43 -23.17
CA GLY A 221 -9.05 -1.91 -22.94
C GLY A 221 -9.77 -1.16 -21.83
N ASP A 222 -10.94 -1.66 -21.45
CA ASP A 222 -11.71 -1.21 -20.29
C ASP A 222 -11.32 -1.98 -19.00
N GLY A 223 -12.20 -1.93 -17.99
CA GLY A 223 -12.05 -2.69 -16.75
C GLY A 223 -12.07 -4.20 -16.92
N ALA A 224 -12.74 -4.73 -17.96
CA ALA A 224 -12.81 -6.18 -18.20
C ALA A 224 -11.43 -6.74 -18.58
N VAL A 225 -10.64 -6.01 -19.37
CA VAL A 225 -9.24 -6.38 -19.68
C VAL A 225 -8.38 -6.39 -18.42
N GLY A 226 -8.58 -5.41 -17.53
CA GLY A 226 -7.93 -5.41 -16.22
C GLY A 226 -8.27 -6.67 -15.40
N GLU A 227 -9.53 -7.08 -15.40
CA GLU A 227 -9.97 -8.31 -14.72
C GLU A 227 -9.36 -9.58 -15.35
N MET A 228 -9.24 -9.64 -16.68
CA MET A 228 -8.57 -10.74 -17.40
C MET A 228 -7.10 -10.87 -16.94
N ILE A 229 -6.37 -9.75 -16.84
CA ILE A 229 -4.99 -9.73 -16.32
C ILE A 229 -4.97 -10.23 -14.88
N VAL A 230 -5.85 -9.73 -14.02
CA VAL A 230 -5.90 -10.11 -12.58
C VAL A 230 -6.11 -11.61 -12.41
N LYS A 231 -7.00 -12.21 -13.21
CA LYS A 231 -7.36 -13.63 -13.11
C LYS A 231 -6.38 -14.57 -13.81
N HIS A 232 -5.48 -14.06 -14.66
CA HIS A 232 -4.57 -14.89 -15.43
C HIS A 232 -3.68 -15.75 -14.51
N THR A 233 -3.65 -17.07 -14.74
CA THR A 233 -2.94 -18.03 -13.86
C THR A 233 -1.43 -17.88 -13.94
N ASP A 234 -0.91 -17.53 -15.11
CA ASP A 234 0.53 -17.34 -15.34
C ASP A 234 1.05 -15.93 -14.97
N ILE A 235 0.34 -15.17 -14.14
CA ILE A 235 0.86 -13.93 -13.56
C ILE A 235 1.26 -14.17 -12.10
N ASN A 236 2.44 -13.70 -11.71
CA ASN A 236 3.00 -13.90 -10.37
C ASN A 236 2.72 -12.73 -9.42
N LYS A 237 2.53 -11.53 -9.96
CA LYS A 237 2.24 -10.32 -9.19
C LYS A 237 1.16 -9.49 -9.85
N ILE A 238 0.24 -8.96 -9.03
CA ILE A 238 -0.63 -7.85 -9.42
C ILE A 238 -0.17 -6.59 -8.70
N ALA A 239 0.00 -5.51 -9.46
CA ALA A 239 0.21 -4.17 -8.93
C ALA A 239 -0.88 -3.26 -9.52
N PHE A 240 -1.74 -2.74 -8.65
CA PHE A 240 -2.90 -1.95 -9.05
C PHE A 240 -2.89 -0.59 -8.37
N THR A 241 -3.21 0.44 -9.14
CA THR A 241 -3.58 1.75 -8.60
C THR A 241 -4.96 2.15 -9.13
N GLY A 242 -5.84 2.61 -8.25
CA GLY A 242 -7.20 3.01 -8.62
C GLY A 242 -8.15 3.04 -7.42
N SER A 243 -9.45 2.85 -7.66
CA SER A 243 -10.44 2.99 -6.58
C SER A 243 -10.37 1.86 -5.56
N THR A 244 -10.72 2.17 -4.30
CA THR A 244 -10.78 1.19 -3.22
C THR A 244 -11.74 0.05 -3.51
N GLU A 245 -12.88 0.33 -4.16
CA GLU A 245 -13.86 -0.70 -4.53
C GLU A 245 -13.27 -1.74 -5.49
N VAL A 246 -12.53 -1.30 -6.52
CA VAL A 246 -11.85 -2.21 -7.44
C VAL A 246 -10.71 -2.96 -6.72
N GLY A 247 -9.97 -2.29 -5.83
CA GLY A 247 -8.96 -2.93 -4.98
C GLY A 247 -9.53 -4.11 -4.18
N ARG A 248 -10.73 -3.98 -3.61
CA ARG A 248 -11.43 -5.08 -2.92
C ARG A 248 -11.73 -6.25 -3.85
N LYS A 249 -12.28 -5.96 -5.05
CA LYS A 249 -12.57 -6.97 -6.07
C LYS A 249 -11.30 -7.72 -6.51
N ILE A 250 -10.19 -7.01 -6.67
CA ILE A 250 -8.89 -7.61 -7.01
C ILE A 250 -8.37 -8.50 -5.88
N ARG A 251 -8.45 -8.05 -4.61
CA ARG A 251 -8.04 -8.88 -3.47
C ARG A 251 -8.85 -10.18 -3.41
N GLN A 252 -10.16 -10.11 -3.64
CA GLN A 252 -11.03 -11.28 -3.71
C GLN A 252 -10.68 -12.22 -4.88
N ALA A 253 -10.49 -11.67 -6.08
CA ALA A 253 -10.19 -12.44 -7.28
C ALA A 253 -8.81 -13.14 -7.24
N THR A 254 -7.86 -12.59 -6.48
CA THR A 254 -6.50 -13.14 -6.32
C THR A 254 -6.34 -14.04 -5.09
N ALA A 255 -7.34 -14.14 -4.23
CA ALA A 255 -7.28 -14.91 -2.99
C ALA A 255 -6.96 -16.40 -3.26
N GLY A 256 -5.98 -16.94 -2.55
CA GLY A 256 -5.53 -18.33 -2.67
C GLY A 256 -4.71 -18.64 -3.93
N SER A 257 -4.47 -17.66 -4.81
CA SER A 257 -3.72 -17.87 -6.05
C SER A 257 -2.20 -17.89 -5.87
N GLY A 258 -1.69 -17.52 -4.68
CA GLY A 258 -0.26 -17.35 -4.41
C GLY A 258 0.39 -16.15 -5.09
N LYS A 259 -0.39 -15.29 -5.76
CA LYS A 259 0.10 -14.04 -6.37
C LYS A 259 0.54 -13.05 -5.30
N ALA A 260 1.66 -12.38 -5.54
CA ALA A 260 1.99 -11.16 -4.80
C ALA A 260 1.02 -10.04 -5.20
N LEU A 261 0.66 -9.16 -4.26
CA LEU A 261 -0.31 -8.09 -4.49
C LEU A 261 0.15 -6.78 -3.86
N THR A 262 0.06 -5.69 -4.62
CA THR A 262 0.23 -4.31 -4.15
C THR A 262 -0.97 -3.52 -4.62
N LEU A 263 -1.58 -2.76 -3.71
CA LEU A 263 -2.77 -1.95 -3.96
C LEU A 263 -2.49 -0.53 -3.48
N GLU A 264 -2.50 0.44 -4.40
CA GLU A 264 -2.47 1.87 -4.07
C GLU A 264 -3.84 2.46 -4.40
N LEU A 265 -4.62 2.81 -3.37
CA LEU A 265 -6.04 3.09 -3.51
C LEU A 265 -6.39 4.54 -3.19
N GLY A 266 -7.69 4.84 -3.02
CA GLY A 266 -8.18 6.19 -2.76
C GLY A 266 -7.62 6.80 -1.47
N GLY A 267 -7.69 8.13 -1.39
CA GLY A 267 -7.21 8.87 -0.23
C GLY A 267 -7.93 10.21 -0.06
N LYS A 268 -8.53 10.43 1.11
CA LYS A 268 -9.03 11.75 1.52
C LYS A 268 -8.00 12.48 2.39
N SER A 269 -6.84 12.73 1.80
CA SER A 269 -5.64 13.20 2.49
C SER A 269 -5.88 14.55 3.20
N PRO A 270 -5.64 14.67 4.52
CA PRO A 270 -5.83 15.92 5.24
C PRO A 270 -4.69 16.92 5.00
N TYR A 271 -5.05 18.20 4.99
CA TYR A 271 -4.13 19.32 4.93
C TYR A 271 -4.31 20.18 6.19
N ILE A 272 -3.37 20.10 7.12
CA ILE A 272 -3.50 20.68 8.46
C ILE A 272 -2.71 21.98 8.55
N VAL A 273 -3.37 23.07 8.93
CA VAL A 273 -2.77 24.40 9.08
C VAL A 273 -2.96 24.89 10.52
N PHE A 274 -1.85 25.03 11.24
CA PHE A 274 -1.81 25.54 12.61
C PHE A 274 -1.73 27.07 12.66
N ASP A 275 -2.07 27.67 13.79
CA ASP A 275 -2.09 29.13 14.00
C ASP A 275 -0.72 29.80 13.71
N ASP A 276 0.37 29.05 13.85
CA ASP A 276 1.74 29.52 13.64
C ASP A 276 2.32 29.14 12.26
N ALA A 277 1.49 28.63 11.35
CA ALA A 277 1.92 28.34 9.99
C ALA A 277 2.30 29.61 9.23
N ASP A 278 3.25 29.50 8.30
CA ASP A 278 3.37 30.45 7.20
C ASP A 278 2.12 30.34 6.32
N LEU A 279 1.17 31.26 6.53
CA LEU A 279 -0.13 31.24 5.86
C LEU A 279 -0.02 31.45 4.35
N ASP A 280 0.94 32.24 3.88
CA ASP A 280 1.06 32.52 2.45
C ASP A 280 1.63 31.28 1.74
N SER A 281 2.66 30.67 2.30
CA SER A 281 3.21 29.41 1.78
C SER A 281 2.21 28.25 1.86
N ALA A 282 1.43 28.16 2.95
CA ALA A 282 0.38 27.15 3.09
C ALA A 282 -0.77 27.36 2.09
N VAL A 283 -1.14 28.60 1.79
CA VAL A 283 -2.14 28.89 0.74
C VAL A 283 -1.61 28.51 -0.63
N GLU A 284 -0.40 28.92 -1.02
CA GLU A 284 0.15 28.56 -2.34
C GLU A 284 0.36 27.05 -2.45
N GLY A 285 0.90 26.40 -1.42
CA GLY A 285 1.06 24.95 -1.39
C GLY A 285 -0.27 24.20 -1.51
N LEU A 286 -1.34 24.70 -0.89
CA LEU A 286 -2.68 24.11 -1.02
C LEU A 286 -3.26 24.32 -2.42
N VAL A 287 -3.01 25.49 -3.01
CA VAL A 287 -3.45 25.79 -4.37
C VAL A 287 -2.79 24.82 -5.37
N ASP A 288 -1.48 24.63 -5.23
CA ASP A 288 -0.67 23.68 -5.98
C ASP A 288 -0.92 22.20 -5.60
N ALA A 289 -1.76 21.92 -4.60
CA ALA A 289 -2.13 20.55 -4.24
C ALA A 289 -3.49 20.13 -4.80
N ILE A 290 -4.45 21.04 -4.76
CA ILE A 290 -5.85 20.80 -5.12
C ILE A 290 -6.13 21.11 -6.57
N TRP A 291 -5.57 22.20 -7.11
CA TRP A 291 -5.85 22.59 -8.49
C TRP A 291 -4.78 22.10 -9.45
N PHE A 292 -3.65 21.61 -8.91
CA PHE A 292 -2.77 20.66 -9.58
C PHE A 292 -3.54 19.42 -10.03
N ASN A 293 -3.37 19.05 -11.30
CA ASN A 293 -4.12 18.03 -12.01
C ASN A 293 -5.64 18.13 -11.78
N GLN A 294 -6.16 19.36 -11.62
CA GLN A 294 -7.55 19.67 -11.37
C GLN A 294 -8.12 18.89 -10.16
N GLY A 295 -7.29 18.50 -9.19
CA GLY A 295 -7.71 17.76 -7.99
C GLY A 295 -7.92 16.27 -8.21
N GLN A 296 -7.55 15.75 -9.39
CA GLN A 296 -7.52 14.32 -9.70
C GLN A 296 -6.25 13.67 -9.15
N VAL A 297 -5.98 13.87 -7.87
CA VAL A 297 -4.76 13.43 -7.20
C VAL A 297 -5.15 12.71 -5.92
N CYS A 298 -4.71 11.46 -5.77
CA CYS A 298 -5.02 10.65 -4.59
C CYS A 298 -4.52 11.28 -3.26
N CYS A 299 -3.55 12.19 -3.35
CA CYS A 299 -2.95 12.89 -2.21
C CYS A 299 -3.19 14.41 -2.18
N ALA A 300 -4.16 14.94 -2.93
CA ALA A 300 -4.38 16.38 -3.16
C ALA A 300 -4.48 17.31 -1.93
N GLY A 301 -4.55 16.80 -0.70
CA GLY A 301 -4.88 17.61 0.48
C GLY A 301 -6.34 18.04 0.53
N SER A 302 -7.24 17.30 -0.13
CA SER A 302 -8.64 17.69 -0.40
C SER A 302 -9.51 17.88 0.84
N ARG A 303 -8.99 17.62 2.04
CA ARG A 303 -9.64 17.90 3.31
C ARG A 303 -8.80 18.87 4.14
N LEU A 304 -9.10 20.14 4.02
CA LEU A 304 -8.45 21.21 4.76
C LEU A 304 -8.94 21.25 6.21
N LEU A 305 -8.00 21.22 7.15
CA LEU A 305 -8.22 21.41 8.59
C LEU A 305 -7.44 22.67 9.00
N VAL A 306 -8.14 23.73 9.41
CA VAL A 306 -7.50 25.00 9.81
C VAL A 306 -7.78 25.30 11.27
N GLN A 307 -6.76 25.73 12.01
CA GLN A 307 -6.95 26.12 13.40
C GLN A 307 -7.85 27.36 13.51
N GLU A 308 -8.76 27.38 14.48
CA GLU A 308 -9.84 28.37 14.54
C GLU A 308 -9.36 29.83 14.66
N GLY A 309 -8.15 30.07 15.19
CA GLY A 309 -7.58 31.41 15.35
C GLY A 309 -7.20 32.09 14.02
N ILE A 310 -6.90 31.32 12.98
CA ILE A 310 -6.47 31.82 11.67
C ILE A 310 -7.47 31.53 10.54
N ALA A 311 -8.54 30.77 10.79
CA ALA A 311 -9.44 30.24 9.77
C ALA A 311 -9.99 31.30 8.81
N ASP A 312 -10.55 32.39 9.34
CA ASP A 312 -11.12 33.47 8.50
C ASP A 312 -10.06 34.13 7.61
N THR A 313 -8.88 34.38 8.15
CA THR A 313 -7.76 34.99 7.42
C THR A 313 -7.25 34.04 6.33
N PHE A 314 -7.11 32.75 6.65
CA PHE A 314 -6.69 31.72 5.71
C PHE A 314 -7.70 31.57 4.57
N TYR A 315 -8.99 31.47 4.87
CA TYR A 315 -10.03 31.37 3.84
C TYR A 315 -10.11 32.62 2.96
N ALA A 316 -9.94 33.82 3.52
CA ALA A 316 -9.89 35.04 2.73
C ALA A 316 -8.71 35.04 1.74
N LYS A 317 -7.50 34.69 2.20
CA LYS A 317 -6.31 34.54 1.34
C LYS A 317 -6.51 33.48 0.27
N LEU A 318 -7.07 32.33 0.65
CA LEU A 318 -7.35 31.22 -0.25
C LEU A 318 -8.36 31.61 -1.34
N LYS A 319 -9.52 32.19 -0.98
CA LYS A 319 -10.53 32.66 -1.95
C LYS A 319 -9.94 33.69 -2.91
N ALA A 320 -9.11 34.61 -2.41
CA ALA A 320 -8.41 35.61 -3.22
C ALA A 320 -7.38 34.99 -4.17
N ARG A 321 -6.69 33.92 -3.76
CA ARG A 321 -5.79 33.18 -4.66
C ARG A 321 -6.54 32.33 -5.67
N MET A 322 -7.58 31.62 -5.28
CA MET A 322 -8.44 30.85 -6.19
C MET A 322 -8.99 31.71 -7.32
N ALA A 323 -9.39 32.97 -7.04
CA ALA A 323 -9.89 33.90 -8.05
C ALA A 323 -8.87 34.31 -9.12
N LYS A 324 -7.58 34.02 -8.91
CA LYS A 324 -6.50 34.29 -9.88
C LYS A 324 -6.10 33.07 -10.70
N LEU A 325 -6.68 31.89 -10.43
CA LEU A 325 -6.43 30.69 -11.22
C LEU A 325 -7.01 30.85 -12.61
N ARG A 326 -6.22 30.49 -13.62
CA ARG A 326 -6.66 30.48 -15.02
C ARG A 326 -7.16 29.10 -15.39
N VAL A 327 -8.44 29.03 -15.76
CA VAL A 327 -9.07 27.84 -16.34
C VAL A 327 -9.12 28.02 -17.85
N GLY A 328 -8.72 27.01 -18.63
CA GLY A 328 -8.73 27.14 -20.08
C GLY A 328 -8.04 26.00 -20.81
N SER A 329 -7.68 26.27 -22.08
CA SER A 329 -7.01 25.27 -22.93
C SER A 329 -5.73 24.76 -22.27
N PRO A 330 -5.62 23.45 -21.99
CA PRO A 330 -4.47 22.92 -21.26
C PRO A 330 -3.16 23.00 -22.06
N MET A 331 -3.24 23.26 -23.37
CA MET A 331 -2.08 23.47 -24.23
C MET A 331 -1.42 24.84 -24.03
N ASP A 332 -2.10 25.82 -23.44
CA ASP A 332 -1.50 27.09 -23.07
C ASP A 332 -0.70 26.95 -21.77
N LYS A 333 0.59 27.31 -21.82
CA LYS A 333 1.53 27.26 -20.69
C LYS A 333 1.09 28.12 -19.52
N SER A 334 0.25 29.11 -19.80
CA SER A 334 -0.30 30.02 -18.82
C SER A 334 -1.42 29.36 -17.99
N ILE A 335 -2.10 28.34 -18.47
CA ILE A 335 -3.24 27.75 -17.76
C ILE A 335 -2.81 27.03 -16.48
N ASP A 336 -3.63 27.19 -15.43
CA ASP A 336 -3.42 26.57 -14.11
C ASP A 336 -4.35 25.37 -13.91
N VAL A 337 -5.55 25.40 -14.51
CA VAL A 337 -6.60 24.39 -14.38
C VAL A 337 -7.07 23.97 -15.77
N GLY A 338 -6.74 22.74 -16.16
CA GLY A 338 -7.12 22.15 -17.43
C GLY A 338 -8.52 21.54 -17.44
N ALA A 339 -8.74 20.60 -18.36
CA ALA A 339 -9.99 19.88 -18.49
C ALA A 339 -10.01 18.64 -17.59
N ILE A 340 -11.16 18.35 -16.99
CA ILE A 340 -11.47 17.07 -16.36
C ILE A 340 -11.37 15.97 -17.42
N VAL A 341 -10.70 14.87 -17.08
CA VAL A 341 -10.31 13.79 -18.01
C VAL A 341 -11.40 13.27 -18.95
N ASP A 342 -12.67 13.26 -18.52
CA ASP A 342 -13.78 12.70 -19.29
C ASP A 342 -15.14 13.28 -18.81
N PRO A 343 -16.15 13.43 -19.68
CA PRO A 343 -17.49 13.87 -19.30
C PRO A 343 -18.14 13.04 -18.18
N VAL A 344 -17.84 11.74 -18.07
CA VAL A 344 -18.33 10.88 -16.98
C VAL A 344 -17.79 11.35 -15.64
N GLN A 345 -16.52 11.72 -15.57
CA GLN A 345 -15.91 12.23 -14.35
C GLN A 345 -16.43 13.63 -14.00
N LEU A 346 -16.59 14.52 -15.00
CA LEU A 346 -17.21 15.83 -14.80
C LEU A 346 -18.63 15.70 -14.21
N LYS A 347 -19.42 14.77 -14.73
CA LYS A 347 -20.77 14.48 -14.23
C LYS A 347 -20.73 13.97 -12.79
N SER A 348 -19.82 13.04 -12.47
CA SER A 348 -19.64 12.50 -11.10
C SER A 348 -19.34 13.61 -10.08
N ILE A 349 -18.41 14.51 -10.41
CA ILE A 349 -18.09 15.68 -9.57
C ILE A 349 -19.33 16.56 -9.42
N THR A 350 -19.96 16.94 -10.53
CA THR A 350 -21.12 17.85 -10.54
C THR A 350 -22.29 17.31 -9.72
N ASP A 351 -22.64 16.03 -9.90
CA ASP A 351 -23.72 15.38 -9.17
C ASP A 351 -23.41 15.30 -7.66
N MET A 352 -22.15 14.98 -7.29
CA MET A 352 -21.74 14.91 -5.89
C MET A 352 -21.85 16.26 -5.18
N ILE A 353 -21.43 17.35 -5.85
CA ILE A 353 -21.53 18.70 -5.29
C ILE A 353 -22.99 19.19 -5.27
N ALA A 354 -23.78 18.90 -6.31
CA ALA A 354 -25.20 19.27 -6.34
C ALA A 354 -26.04 18.55 -5.27
N ALA A 355 -25.62 17.36 -4.84
CA ALA A 355 -26.29 16.59 -3.78
C ALA A 355 -25.91 17.03 -2.36
N ASN A 356 -24.96 17.97 -2.19
CA ASN A 356 -24.52 18.45 -0.89
C ASN A 356 -25.31 19.70 -0.45
N ASP A 357 -25.94 19.62 0.71
CA ASP A 357 -26.74 20.69 1.35
C ASP A 357 -26.06 21.32 2.58
N GLU A 358 -24.85 20.86 2.94
CA GLU A 358 -24.07 21.36 4.07
C GLU A 358 -22.97 22.36 3.64
N GLY A 359 -22.68 23.33 4.51
CA GLY A 359 -21.55 24.27 4.34
C GLY A 359 -21.81 25.43 3.37
N GLU A 360 -20.78 26.26 3.19
CA GLU A 360 -20.78 27.41 2.27
C GLU A 360 -19.89 27.12 1.07
N LEU A 361 -20.50 27.08 -0.12
CA LEU A 361 -19.82 26.89 -1.39
C LEU A 361 -19.32 28.23 -1.95
N TYR A 362 -18.03 28.27 -2.26
CA TYR A 362 -17.39 29.30 -3.05
C TYR A 362 -16.82 28.69 -4.34
N ALA A 363 -17.38 29.07 -5.48
CA ALA A 363 -16.78 28.80 -6.78
C ALA A 363 -15.95 30.02 -7.20
N ALA A 364 -14.73 29.80 -7.68
CA ALA A 364 -13.90 30.89 -8.20
C ALA A 364 -14.62 31.60 -9.36
N PRO A 365 -14.59 32.95 -9.42
CA PRO A 365 -15.28 33.73 -10.46
C PRO A 365 -14.48 33.71 -11.77
N VAL A 366 -14.36 32.53 -12.37
CA VAL A 366 -13.60 32.29 -13.61
C VAL A 366 -14.55 31.98 -14.76
N GLU A 367 -14.20 32.45 -15.95
CA GLU A 367 -14.91 32.05 -17.16
C GLU A 367 -14.48 30.64 -17.57
N LEU A 368 -15.45 29.76 -17.77
CA LEU A 368 -15.19 28.39 -18.23
C LEU A 368 -15.31 28.34 -19.76
N PRO A 369 -14.42 27.61 -20.45
CA PRO A 369 -14.60 27.33 -21.86
C PRO A 369 -15.97 26.69 -22.14
N VAL A 370 -16.58 27.06 -23.27
CA VAL A 370 -17.91 26.58 -23.68
C VAL A 370 -17.89 25.11 -24.09
N GLU A 371 -16.79 24.66 -24.68
CA GLU A 371 -16.58 23.29 -25.13
C GLU A 371 -15.58 22.57 -24.22
N GLY A 372 -15.67 21.24 -24.17
CA GLY A 372 -14.82 20.40 -23.33
C GLY A 372 -15.34 20.20 -21.90
N SER A 373 -14.55 19.51 -21.10
CA SER A 373 -14.91 19.09 -19.75
C SER A 373 -14.28 19.99 -18.70
N PHE A 374 -14.85 21.15 -18.41
CA PHE A 374 -14.28 22.10 -17.42
C PHE A 374 -15.13 22.20 -16.14
N TYR A 375 -14.47 22.29 -14.98
CA TYR A 375 -15.13 22.50 -13.69
C TYR A 375 -14.39 23.60 -12.91
N PRO A 376 -15.10 24.56 -12.28
CA PRO A 376 -14.45 25.69 -11.63
C PRO A 376 -13.77 25.26 -10.32
N PRO A 377 -12.61 25.88 -9.97
CA PRO A 377 -12.04 25.78 -8.64
C PRO A 377 -13.07 26.06 -7.53
N THR A 378 -13.32 25.08 -6.67
CA THR A 378 -14.41 25.14 -5.69
C THR A 378 -13.89 24.88 -4.27
N LEU A 379 -14.36 25.68 -3.31
CA LEU A 379 -14.11 25.53 -1.89
C LEU A 379 -15.46 25.41 -1.16
N ILE A 380 -15.62 24.41 -0.31
CA ILE A 380 -16.78 24.26 0.56
C ILE A 380 -16.30 24.33 2.02
N THR A 381 -16.69 25.38 2.73
CA THR A 381 -16.32 25.62 4.13
C THR A 381 -17.48 25.29 5.07
N GLY A 382 -17.20 25.23 6.38
CA GLY A 382 -18.24 25.06 7.39
C GLY A 382 -18.86 23.66 7.43
N LEU A 383 -18.18 22.66 6.88
CA LEU A 383 -18.65 21.28 6.94
C LEU A 383 -18.43 20.67 8.32
N SER A 384 -19.41 19.89 8.77
CA SER A 384 -19.22 18.98 9.89
C SER A 384 -18.15 17.93 9.56
N PRO A 385 -17.32 17.50 10.52
CA PRO A 385 -16.41 16.38 10.33
C PRO A 385 -17.07 15.07 9.84
N SER A 386 -18.38 14.90 10.08
CA SER A 386 -19.17 13.75 9.63
C SER A 386 -19.82 13.94 8.26
N ALA A 387 -19.71 15.12 7.64
CA ALA A 387 -20.30 15.40 6.33
C ALA A 387 -19.76 14.42 5.27
N LYS A 388 -20.60 14.02 4.33
CA LYS A 388 -20.23 13.07 3.28
C LYS A 388 -18.97 13.51 2.52
N LEU A 389 -18.88 14.79 2.15
CA LEU A 389 -17.73 15.33 1.42
C LEU A 389 -16.43 15.39 2.25
N MET A 390 -16.51 15.30 3.58
CA MET A 390 -15.35 15.17 4.47
C MET A 390 -14.82 13.73 4.56
N GLN A 391 -15.63 12.75 4.14
CA GLN A 391 -15.36 11.31 4.27
C GLN A 391 -15.11 10.61 2.93
N GLU A 392 -15.75 11.08 1.85
CA GLU A 392 -15.70 10.50 0.51
C GLU A 392 -14.80 11.28 -0.44
N GLU A 393 -14.15 10.56 -1.36
CA GLU A 393 -13.28 11.15 -2.39
C GLU A 393 -14.14 11.80 -3.49
N ILE A 394 -13.86 13.07 -3.78
CA ILE A 394 -14.55 13.83 -4.86
C ILE A 394 -13.82 13.65 -6.20
N PHE A 395 -12.48 13.60 -6.15
CA PHE A 395 -11.60 13.44 -7.31
C PHE A 395 -11.85 14.48 -8.43
N GLY A 396 -11.81 15.74 -8.05
CA GLY A 396 -12.03 16.93 -8.89
C GLY A 396 -11.52 18.18 -8.17
N PRO A 397 -11.65 19.38 -8.77
CA PRO A 397 -10.99 20.60 -8.29
C PRO A 397 -11.77 21.25 -7.14
N VAL A 398 -12.16 20.42 -6.17
CA VAL A 398 -13.02 20.75 -5.02
C VAL A 398 -12.27 20.49 -3.72
N LEU A 399 -12.12 21.54 -2.93
CA LEU A 399 -11.60 21.51 -1.58
C LEU A 399 -12.76 21.56 -0.58
N VAL A 400 -12.69 20.73 0.46
CA VAL A 400 -13.56 20.86 1.62
C VAL A 400 -12.78 21.25 2.85
N ALA A 401 -13.38 22.07 3.71
CA ALA A 401 -12.72 22.62 4.88
C ALA A 401 -13.57 22.52 6.15
N THR A 402 -12.90 22.25 7.26
CA THR A 402 -13.43 22.39 8.62
C THR A 402 -12.34 22.96 9.53
N THR A 403 -12.73 23.39 10.73
CA THR A 403 -11.80 23.96 11.72
C THR A 403 -11.47 22.97 12.84
N PHE A 404 -10.42 23.29 13.60
CA PHE A 404 -10.08 22.61 14.85
C PHE A 404 -9.55 23.63 15.88
N ARG A 405 -9.55 23.27 17.16
CA ARG A 405 -9.08 24.13 18.26
C ARG A 405 -7.71 23.74 18.77
N THR A 406 -7.45 22.43 18.86
CA THR A 406 -6.25 21.88 19.48
C THR A 406 -5.50 20.93 18.54
N PRO A 407 -4.17 20.74 18.71
CA PRO A 407 -3.43 19.76 17.93
C PRO A 407 -3.95 18.33 18.09
N GLU A 408 -4.44 17.95 19.27
CA GLU A 408 -5.07 16.65 19.52
C GLU A 408 -6.36 16.48 18.70
N GLU A 409 -7.18 17.52 18.63
CA GLU A 409 -8.38 17.54 17.79
C GLU A 409 -8.03 17.46 16.31
N ALA A 410 -7.01 18.18 15.85
CA ALA A 410 -6.51 18.10 14.47
C ALA A 410 -6.15 16.66 14.10
N VAL A 411 -5.42 15.94 14.96
CA VAL A 411 -5.07 14.53 14.76
C VAL A 411 -6.32 13.64 14.74
N SER A 412 -7.27 13.86 15.65
CA SER A 412 -8.52 13.10 15.71
C SER A 412 -9.33 13.27 14.41
N LEU A 413 -9.51 14.50 13.95
CA LEU A 413 -10.20 14.82 12.69
C LEU A 413 -9.44 14.26 11.48
N ALA A 414 -8.11 14.42 11.47
CA ALA A 414 -7.22 13.92 10.43
C ALA A 414 -7.33 12.38 10.27
N ASN A 415 -7.43 11.66 11.38
CA ASN A 415 -7.50 10.21 11.37
C ASN A 415 -8.93 9.65 11.26
N ASN A 416 -9.96 10.51 11.36
CA ASN A 416 -11.37 10.13 11.23
C ASN A 416 -11.77 9.95 9.75
N THR A 417 -11.23 8.88 9.16
CA THR A 417 -11.53 8.43 7.81
C THR A 417 -11.10 6.96 7.67
N ARG A 418 -11.72 6.23 6.75
CA ARG A 418 -11.30 4.86 6.36
C ARG A 418 -9.94 4.82 5.64
N TYR A 419 -9.50 5.94 5.11
CA TYR A 419 -8.27 6.07 4.33
C TYR A 419 -7.04 6.32 5.21
N GLY A 420 -5.86 6.27 4.58
CA GLY A 420 -4.57 6.58 5.19
C GLY A 420 -3.45 6.62 4.15
N LEU A 421 -3.55 7.50 3.16
CA LEU A 421 -2.57 7.60 2.08
C LEU A 421 -1.48 8.62 2.37
N ALA A 422 -1.81 9.91 2.31
CA ALA A 422 -0.90 11.00 2.58
C ALA A 422 -1.53 12.01 3.56
N ALA A 423 -0.69 12.89 4.13
CA ALA A 423 -1.13 14.02 4.93
C ALA A 423 -0.12 15.17 4.85
N THR A 424 -0.59 16.38 5.11
CA THR A 424 0.22 17.58 5.11
C THR A 424 0.06 18.33 6.43
N VAL A 425 1.17 18.85 6.98
CA VAL A 425 1.21 19.62 8.22
C VAL A 425 1.95 20.93 8.00
N TRP A 426 1.31 22.05 8.32
CA TRP A 426 1.90 23.39 8.28
C TRP A 426 2.00 24.00 9.68
N SER A 427 3.23 24.27 10.11
CA SER A 427 3.57 24.97 11.36
C SER A 427 5.02 25.42 11.29
N GLU A 428 5.31 26.65 11.70
CA GLU A 428 6.71 27.13 11.83
C GLU A 428 7.40 26.58 13.10
N ASN A 429 6.66 25.92 14.00
CA ASN A 429 7.21 25.31 15.19
C ASN A 429 7.67 23.87 14.95
N VAL A 430 8.98 23.66 15.04
CA VAL A 430 9.63 22.35 14.89
C VAL A 430 9.04 21.26 15.80
N ASN A 431 8.69 21.60 17.05
CA ASN A 431 8.15 20.62 17.99
C ASN A 431 6.73 20.23 17.59
N LEU A 432 5.90 21.21 17.22
CA LEU A 432 4.52 20.97 16.83
C LEU A 432 4.47 20.09 15.58
N ALA A 433 5.14 20.51 14.50
CA ALA A 433 5.16 19.78 13.24
C ALA A 433 5.64 18.32 13.40
N LEU A 434 6.80 18.12 14.06
CA LEU A 434 7.39 16.79 14.24
C LEU A 434 6.67 15.94 15.29
N SER A 435 5.90 16.54 16.22
CA SER A 435 5.06 15.78 17.14
C SER A 435 3.73 15.33 16.52
N ILE A 436 3.25 16.04 15.50
CA ILE A 436 1.98 15.74 14.82
C ILE A 436 2.19 14.71 13.71
N ALA A 437 3.23 14.86 12.89
CA ALA A 437 3.51 13.95 11.78
C ALA A 437 3.42 12.44 12.11
N PRO A 438 4.05 11.92 13.19
CA PRO A 438 3.95 10.50 13.54
C PRO A 438 2.55 10.08 14.03
N LYS A 439 1.72 11.02 14.51
CA LYS A 439 0.35 10.72 14.99
C LYS A 439 -0.66 10.55 13.87
N LEU A 440 -0.34 10.97 12.64
CA LEU A 440 -1.22 10.86 11.48
C LEU A 440 -1.19 9.44 10.90
N ALA A 441 -2.36 8.86 10.69
CA ALA A 441 -2.52 7.55 10.08
C ALA A 441 -2.41 7.67 8.54
N ALA A 442 -1.19 7.85 8.05
CA ALA A 442 -0.87 7.99 6.64
C ALA A 442 0.46 7.29 6.33
N GLY A 443 0.65 6.84 5.09
CA GLY A 443 1.94 6.31 4.65
C GLY A 443 2.93 7.40 4.23
N VAL A 444 2.47 8.61 3.94
CA VAL A 444 3.33 9.77 3.65
C VAL A 444 2.84 10.99 4.44
N VAL A 445 3.78 11.74 5.03
CA VAL A 445 3.50 13.02 5.66
C VAL A 445 4.47 14.07 5.16
N TRP A 446 3.98 15.21 4.70
CA TRP A 446 4.80 16.36 4.33
C TRP A 446 4.69 17.47 5.38
N VAL A 447 5.85 17.95 5.86
CA VAL A 447 5.94 19.10 6.77
C VAL A 447 6.29 20.35 5.97
N ASN A 448 5.44 21.38 6.06
CA ASN A 448 5.55 22.67 5.36
C ASN A 448 5.77 22.53 3.84
N ALA A 449 5.19 21.47 3.27
CA ALA A 449 5.20 21.16 1.84
C ALA A 449 4.07 20.17 1.56
N THR A 450 3.82 19.84 0.30
CA THR A 450 2.82 18.83 -0.11
C THR A 450 3.17 18.30 -1.49
N ASN A 451 2.65 17.12 -1.84
CA ASN A 451 2.85 16.50 -3.18
C ASN A 451 4.34 16.41 -3.60
N LEU A 452 5.25 16.21 -2.64
CA LEU A 452 6.65 15.94 -2.95
C LEU A 452 6.82 14.46 -3.28
N PHE A 453 7.42 14.19 -4.43
CA PHE A 453 7.70 12.84 -4.91
C PHE A 453 9.17 12.73 -5.33
N ASP A 454 9.80 11.60 -5.01
CA ASP A 454 11.07 11.20 -5.60
C ASP A 454 11.11 9.68 -5.70
N ALA A 455 11.80 9.16 -6.71
CA ALA A 455 11.95 7.72 -6.90
C ALA A 455 12.62 7.00 -5.71
N ALA A 456 13.36 7.72 -4.85
CA ALA A 456 13.99 7.18 -3.65
C ALA A 456 13.07 7.10 -2.42
N ALA A 457 11.97 7.84 -2.41
CA ALA A 457 11.07 7.95 -1.28
C ALA A 457 9.86 7.02 -1.49
N GLY A 458 9.72 6.02 -0.62
CA GLY A 458 8.60 5.09 -0.68
C GLY A 458 7.26 5.80 -0.44
N PHE A 459 6.30 5.60 -1.33
CA PHE A 459 4.93 6.09 -1.23
C PHE A 459 3.97 4.90 -1.13
N GLY A 460 2.94 5.00 -0.29
CA GLY A 460 1.81 4.07 -0.37
C GLY A 460 0.89 4.11 0.84
N GLY A 461 -0.27 3.47 0.72
CA GLY A 461 -1.34 3.57 1.72
C GLY A 461 -1.22 2.67 2.96
N VAL A 462 -2.03 3.00 3.97
CA VAL A 462 -2.49 2.11 5.05
C VAL A 462 -4.03 2.11 5.11
N ARG A 463 -4.63 1.21 5.89
CA ARG A 463 -6.10 1.04 5.98
C ARG A 463 -6.72 0.76 4.61
N GLU A 464 -7.81 1.43 4.25
CA GLU A 464 -8.49 1.23 2.95
C GLU A 464 -7.83 1.98 1.79
N SER A 465 -6.73 2.70 2.03
CA SER A 465 -5.85 3.23 0.97
C SER A 465 -4.92 2.15 0.39
N GLY A 466 -5.00 0.92 0.89
CA GLY A 466 -4.30 -0.23 0.35
C GLY A 466 -3.03 -0.58 1.12
N PHE A 467 -2.11 -1.28 0.45
CA PHE A 467 -0.89 -1.80 1.04
C PHE A 467 0.20 -2.08 0.01
N GLY A 468 1.44 -2.07 0.49
CA GLY A 468 2.64 -2.05 -0.33
C GLY A 468 3.22 -0.64 -0.39
N ARG A 469 4.39 -0.50 -1.02
CA ARG A 469 5.02 0.79 -1.26
C ARG A 469 5.57 0.80 -2.68
N GLU A 470 5.62 1.98 -3.27
CA GLU A 470 6.22 2.27 -4.57
C GLU A 470 7.33 3.30 -4.40
N GLY A 471 8.47 3.09 -5.06
CA GLY A 471 9.69 3.88 -4.83
C GLY A 471 10.56 3.37 -3.67
N GLY A 472 11.83 3.78 -3.70
CA GLY A 472 12.83 3.40 -2.71
C GLY A 472 13.19 1.91 -2.71
N TRP A 473 14.00 1.51 -1.73
CA TRP A 473 14.31 0.09 -1.47
C TRP A 473 13.09 -0.67 -0.92
N GLU A 474 12.18 0.07 -0.31
CA GLU A 474 10.92 -0.39 0.26
C GLU A 474 10.02 -0.99 -0.82
N GLY A 475 9.85 -0.30 -1.95
CA GLY A 475 9.02 -0.77 -3.05
C GLY A 475 9.64 -1.92 -3.84
N LEU A 476 10.98 -1.99 -3.96
CA LEU A 476 11.67 -3.07 -4.68
C LEU A 476 11.41 -4.46 -4.08
N LYS A 477 11.33 -4.54 -2.75
CA LYS A 477 11.08 -5.81 -2.06
C LYS A 477 9.76 -6.45 -2.49
N ALA A 478 8.76 -5.64 -2.84
CA ALA A 478 7.46 -6.11 -3.33
C ALA A 478 7.51 -6.75 -4.73
N TYR A 479 8.65 -6.66 -5.43
CA TYR A 479 8.93 -7.23 -6.75
C TYR A 479 9.92 -8.41 -6.71
N THR A 480 10.24 -8.90 -5.52
CA THR A 480 11.18 -10.00 -5.32
C THR A 480 10.60 -11.08 -4.40
N ARG A 481 11.19 -12.27 -4.46
CA ARG A 481 10.97 -13.35 -3.50
C ARG A 481 12.30 -13.93 -3.03
N PRO A 482 12.34 -14.63 -1.89
CA PRO A 482 13.52 -15.38 -1.48
C PRO A 482 13.91 -16.42 -2.53
N LYS A 483 15.22 -16.60 -2.75
CA LYS A 483 15.77 -17.66 -3.60
C LYS A 483 15.40 -19.05 -3.08
N GLY A 484 15.21 -19.97 -4.01
CA GLY A 484 15.02 -21.40 -3.73
C GLY A 484 13.57 -21.87 -3.78
N LYS A 485 13.39 -23.19 -3.62
CA LYS A 485 12.08 -23.83 -3.67
C LYS A 485 11.56 -24.06 -2.26
N LEU A 486 10.36 -23.58 -1.99
CA LEU A 486 9.63 -23.93 -0.77
C LEU A 486 9.09 -25.36 -0.90
N LYS A 487 9.02 -26.08 0.24
CA LYS A 487 8.45 -27.43 0.31
C LYS A 487 6.95 -27.33 0.55
N ALA A 488 6.17 -28.28 0.07
CA ALA A 488 4.75 -28.36 0.41
C ALA A 488 4.57 -28.57 1.92
N LEU A 489 3.59 -27.89 2.51
CA LEU A 489 3.19 -28.08 3.90
C LEU A 489 2.59 -29.47 4.09
N VAL A 490 3.03 -30.17 5.13
CA VAL A 490 2.43 -31.43 5.56
C VAL A 490 1.47 -31.11 6.69
N ASN A 491 0.18 -31.36 6.48
CA ASN A 491 -0.83 -31.14 7.50
C ASN A 491 -0.56 -32.05 8.70
N THR A 492 -0.51 -31.44 9.89
CA THR A 492 -0.31 -32.15 11.14
C THR A 492 -1.67 -32.41 11.77
N ALA A 493 -2.07 -33.68 11.84
CA ALA A 493 -3.34 -34.07 12.45
C ALA A 493 -3.22 -34.17 13.99
N PRO A 494 -4.28 -33.83 14.75
CA PRO A 494 -4.35 -34.14 16.17
C PRO A 494 -4.17 -35.65 16.41
N ASN A 495 -3.55 -36.02 17.54
CA ASN A 495 -3.45 -37.42 17.93
C ASN A 495 -4.83 -38.00 18.26
N ALA A 496 -5.09 -39.24 17.84
CA ALA A 496 -6.27 -39.98 18.24
C ALA A 496 -6.03 -40.70 19.58
N GLY A 497 -7.06 -40.76 20.42
CA GLY A 497 -7.08 -41.54 21.65
C GLY A 497 -8.46 -42.13 21.91
N LYS A 498 -8.54 -43.06 22.86
CA LYS A 498 -9.79 -43.62 23.37
C LYS A 498 -9.75 -43.54 24.90
N GLY A 499 -10.54 -42.67 25.51
CA GLY A 499 -10.72 -42.62 26.97
C GLY A 499 -11.04 -41.22 27.50
N GLY A 500 -11.71 -41.18 28.66
CA GLY A 500 -11.89 -39.98 29.48
C GLY A 500 -10.88 -39.93 30.64
N LEU A 501 -11.03 -38.97 31.55
CA LEU A 501 -10.20 -38.85 32.75
C LEU A 501 -10.14 -40.19 33.52
N GLU A 502 -8.93 -40.63 33.89
CA GLU A 502 -8.75 -41.79 34.77
C GLU A 502 -9.55 -41.56 36.08
N SER A 503 -10.17 -42.60 36.64
CA SER A 503 -10.97 -42.49 37.86
C SER A 503 -10.12 -41.90 39.01
N GLY A 504 -10.54 -40.78 39.57
CA GLY A 504 -9.80 -40.03 40.60
C GLY A 504 -8.82 -38.96 40.08
N ALA A 505 -8.65 -38.81 38.76
CA ALA A 505 -7.85 -37.74 38.17
C ALA A 505 -8.57 -36.38 38.22
N LEU A 506 -7.83 -35.31 38.50
CA LEU A 506 -8.33 -33.94 38.47
C LEU A 506 -8.61 -33.48 37.03
N ASP A 507 -9.68 -32.72 36.86
CA ASP A 507 -9.94 -31.97 35.63
C ASP A 507 -8.83 -30.92 35.44
N ARG A 508 -8.14 -30.99 34.30
CA ARG A 508 -7.02 -30.13 33.93
C ARG A 508 -7.35 -29.25 32.73
N THR A 509 -8.63 -28.96 32.48
CA THR A 509 -9.05 -28.16 31.33
C THR A 509 -8.36 -26.79 31.30
N GLU A 510 -7.57 -26.59 30.23
CA GLU A 510 -6.88 -25.33 29.97
C GLU A 510 -7.86 -24.22 29.59
N LYS A 511 -7.39 -22.98 29.62
CA LYS A 511 -8.18 -21.79 29.29
C LYS A 511 -7.51 -20.99 28.19
N LEU A 512 -8.28 -20.10 27.57
CA LEU A 512 -7.74 -19.07 26.67
C LEU A 512 -6.95 -18.05 27.49
N TYR A 513 -6.10 -17.25 26.83
CA TYR A 513 -5.44 -16.11 27.47
C TYR A 513 -5.87 -14.83 26.77
N ILE A 514 -6.67 -13.99 27.45
CA ILE A 514 -7.25 -12.77 26.86
C ILE A 514 -7.11 -11.63 27.85
N GLY A 515 -6.49 -10.53 27.41
CA GLY A 515 -6.41 -9.32 28.24
C GLY A 515 -5.62 -9.52 29.54
N GLY A 516 -4.52 -10.28 29.49
CA GLY A 516 -3.63 -10.46 30.64
C GLY A 516 -4.13 -11.45 31.70
N LYS A 517 -5.10 -12.32 31.36
CA LYS A 517 -5.66 -13.31 32.28
C LYS A 517 -6.20 -14.52 31.54
N GLN A 518 -6.36 -15.62 32.28
CA GLN A 518 -7.09 -16.78 31.79
C GLN A 518 -8.58 -16.48 31.56
N ALA A 519 -9.13 -16.97 30.45
CA ALA A 519 -10.53 -16.82 30.07
C ALA A 519 -11.15 -18.16 29.64
N ARG A 520 -12.39 -18.42 30.10
CA ARG A 520 -13.17 -19.55 29.60
C ARG A 520 -13.59 -19.27 28.15
N PRO A 521 -13.66 -20.28 27.27
CA PRO A 521 -14.23 -20.09 25.94
C PRO A 521 -15.70 -19.69 26.09
N ASP A 522 -16.14 -18.68 25.34
CA ASP A 522 -17.53 -18.19 25.40
C ASP A 522 -18.54 -19.30 25.11
N GLY A 523 -18.25 -20.18 24.15
CA GLY A 523 -19.08 -21.33 23.82
C GLY A 523 -19.09 -22.46 24.86
N GLY A 524 -18.21 -22.40 25.87
CA GLY A 524 -18.12 -23.40 26.95
C GLY A 524 -17.50 -24.74 26.58
N TYR A 525 -17.18 -24.99 25.31
CA TYR A 525 -16.64 -26.27 24.84
C TYR A 525 -15.11 -26.36 24.98
N SER A 526 -14.66 -27.58 25.25
CA SER A 526 -13.27 -28.01 25.20
C SER A 526 -13.15 -29.30 24.38
N ARG A 527 -11.96 -29.56 23.86
CA ARG A 527 -11.62 -30.83 23.19
C ARG A 527 -10.55 -31.58 23.98
N GLU A 528 -10.64 -32.90 23.95
CA GLU A 528 -9.61 -33.78 24.51
C GLU A 528 -8.33 -33.72 23.67
N ILE A 529 -7.19 -33.66 24.35
CA ILE A 529 -5.86 -33.62 23.74
C ILE A 529 -5.08 -34.87 24.18
N PHE A 530 -4.64 -35.66 23.20
CA PHE A 530 -3.98 -36.94 23.44
C PHE A 530 -2.48 -36.89 23.13
N ALA A 531 -1.71 -37.60 23.94
CA ALA A 531 -0.31 -37.89 23.66
C ALA A 531 -0.19 -38.85 22.47
N LYS A 532 1.02 -38.99 21.92
CA LYS A 532 1.25 -39.86 20.75
C LYS A 532 0.86 -41.33 21.00
N ASN A 533 0.92 -41.78 22.25
CA ASN A 533 0.52 -43.12 22.67
C ASN A 533 -0.98 -43.29 22.94
N GLY A 534 -1.79 -42.25 22.66
CA GLY A 534 -3.25 -42.26 22.84
C GLY A 534 -3.74 -41.94 24.26
N LYS A 535 -2.84 -41.64 25.21
CA LYS A 535 -3.22 -41.24 26.57
C LYS A 535 -3.76 -39.80 26.60
N LEU A 536 -4.86 -39.55 27.30
CA LEU A 536 -5.38 -38.20 27.55
C LEU A 536 -4.35 -37.38 28.35
N VAL A 537 -3.93 -36.24 27.79
CA VAL A 537 -2.99 -35.31 28.45
C VAL A 537 -3.76 -34.24 29.20
N SER A 538 -4.64 -33.53 28.49
CA SER A 538 -5.47 -32.45 29.01
C SER A 538 -6.66 -32.19 28.07
N GLN A 539 -7.45 -31.16 28.36
CA GLN A 539 -8.44 -30.61 27.44
C GLN A 539 -8.08 -29.16 27.07
N ALA A 540 -8.24 -28.81 25.80
CA ALA A 540 -8.01 -27.46 25.30
C ALA A 540 -9.35 -26.77 24.96
N PRO A 541 -9.54 -25.49 25.30
CA PRO A 541 -10.77 -24.78 25.01
C PRO A 541 -10.96 -24.57 23.50
N ILE A 542 -12.22 -24.49 23.06
CA ILE A 542 -12.57 -24.20 21.67
C ILE A 542 -13.07 -22.76 21.61
N ALA A 543 -12.21 -21.87 21.11
CA ALA A 543 -12.54 -20.47 20.91
C ALA A 543 -13.63 -20.31 19.83
N SER A 544 -14.43 -19.27 20.00
CA SER A 544 -15.51 -18.85 19.13
C SER A 544 -15.22 -17.47 18.53
N ARG A 545 -16.13 -16.99 17.68
CA ARG A 545 -16.12 -15.59 17.23
C ARG A 545 -16.20 -14.57 18.38
N LYS A 546 -16.87 -14.90 19.50
CA LYS A 546 -16.93 -13.97 20.65
C LYS A 546 -15.59 -13.86 21.36
N ASP A 547 -14.83 -14.95 21.42
CA ASP A 547 -13.48 -14.94 21.99
C ASP A 547 -12.51 -14.12 21.12
N ILE A 548 -12.62 -14.21 19.78
CA ILE A 548 -11.88 -13.31 18.87
C ILE A 548 -12.22 -11.86 19.14
N ARG A 549 -13.51 -11.52 19.26
CA ARG A 549 -13.94 -10.15 19.57
C ARG A 549 -13.34 -9.66 20.88
N ASN A 550 -13.42 -10.45 21.95
CA ASN A 550 -12.87 -10.09 23.25
C ASN A 550 -11.34 -9.92 23.20
N ALA A 551 -10.63 -10.76 22.42
CA ALA A 551 -9.19 -10.65 22.21
C ALA A 551 -8.82 -9.39 21.43
N VAL A 552 -9.59 -9.02 20.41
CA VAL A 552 -9.36 -7.77 19.65
C VAL A 552 -9.68 -6.54 20.51
N GLU A 553 -10.76 -6.55 21.29
CA GLU A 553 -11.08 -5.50 22.27
C GLU A 553 -9.92 -5.31 23.26
N ALA A 554 -9.37 -6.40 23.80
CA ALA A 554 -8.20 -6.35 24.67
C ALA A 554 -6.95 -5.80 23.95
N ALA A 555 -6.68 -6.26 22.72
CA ALA A 555 -5.55 -5.79 21.93
C ALA A 555 -5.63 -4.31 21.55
N ARG A 556 -6.84 -3.77 21.35
CA ARG A 556 -7.08 -2.34 21.13
C ARG A 556 -7.01 -1.54 22.43
N GLY A 557 -7.48 -2.09 23.54
CA GLY A 557 -7.27 -1.53 24.88
C GLY A 557 -5.78 -1.36 25.22
N ALA A 558 -4.93 -2.22 24.67
CA ALA A 558 -3.47 -2.18 24.82
C ALA A 558 -2.74 -1.30 23.79
N ALA A 559 -3.41 -0.33 23.14
CA ALA A 559 -2.81 0.53 22.12
C ALA A 559 -1.58 1.32 22.60
N GLY A 560 -1.42 1.53 23.91
CA GLY A 560 -0.23 2.14 24.50
C GLY A 560 1.07 1.38 24.19
N TRP A 561 1.02 0.06 23.95
CA TRP A 561 2.19 -0.74 23.59
C TRP A 561 2.89 -0.25 22.32
N GLY A 562 2.13 0.18 21.30
CA GLY A 562 2.70 0.71 20.05
C GLY A 562 3.42 2.04 20.20
N LYS A 563 3.26 2.73 21.35
CA LYS A 563 3.92 4.00 21.68
C LYS A 563 5.10 3.85 22.63
N THR A 564 5.42 2.61 23.04
CA THR A 564 6.56 2.34 23.91
C THR A 564 7.89 2.52 23.19
N THR A 565 8.98 2.63 23.94
CA THR A 565 10.33 2.61 23.37
C THR A 565 10.70 1.19 22.96
N GLY A 566 11.59 1.06 21.96
CA GLY A 566 12.14 -0.24 21.58
C GLY A 566 12.85 -0.95 22.76
N ALA A 567 13.54 -0.18 23.61
CA ALA A 567 14.24 -0.69 24.78
C ALA A 567 13.29 -1.36 25.79
N LEU A 568 12.11 -0.78 26.06
CA LEU A 568 11.12 -1.41 26.93
C LEU A 568 10.63 -2.73 26.34
N ARG A 569 10.34 -2.76 25.03
CA ARG A 569 9.89 -3.98 24.36
C ARG A 569 10.98 -5.05 24.35
N ALA A 570 12.26 -4.66 24.18
CA ALA A 570 13.40 -5.55 24.29
C ALA A 570 13.47 -6.20 25.68
N GLN A 571 13.33 -5.42 26.76
CA GLN A 571 13.34 -5.94 28.13
C GLN A 571 12.26 -7.00 28.36
N ILE A 572 11.01 -6.71 27.95
CA ILE A 572 9.90 -7.66 28.06
C ILE A 572 10.21 -8.97 27.30
N LEU A 573 10.73 -8.87 26.07
CA LEU A 573 11.10 -10.05 25.29
C LEU A 573 12.27 -10.84 25.90
N TYR A 574 13.24 -10.16 26.55
CA TYR A 574 14.30 -10.84 27.30
C TYR A 574 13.75 -11.57 28.53
N PHE A 575 12.82 -10.96 29.29
CA PHE A 575 12.17 -11.63 30.42
C PHE A 575 11.38 -12.86 29.96
N MET A 576 10.69 -12.78 28.83
CA MET A 576 10.02 -13.93 28.22
C MET A 576 11.01 -15.06 27.89
N ALA A 577 12.19 -14.72 27.37
CA ALA A 577 13.22 -15.70 27.04
C ALA A 577 13.80 -16.37 28.30
N GLU A 578 14.13 -15.58 29.32
CA GLU A 578 14.65 -16.05 30.61
C GLU A 578 13.64 -16.96 31.32
N ASN A 579 12.38 -16.53 31.40
CA ASN A 579 11.32 -17.31 32.04
C ASN A 579 11.00 -18.60 31.26
N LEU A 580 11.05 -18.56 29.93
CA LEU A 580 10.90 -19.76 29.10
C LEU A 580 12.06 -20.74 29.30
N GLU A 581 13.30 -20.25 29.37
CA GLU A 581 14.47 -21.08 29.64
C GLU A 581 14.38 -21.75 31.02
N ALA A 582 13.98 -21.00 32.06
CA ALA A 582 13.81 -21.50 33.41
C ALA A 582 12.82 -22.68 33.50
N ARG A 583 11.78 -22.68 32.65
CA ARG A 583 10.79 -23.77 32.55
C ARG A 583 11.02 -24.70 31.36
N GLY A 584 12.15 -24.58 30.65
CA GLY A 584 12.35 -25.23 29.36
C GLY A 584 12.24 -26.76 29.39
N ALA A 585 12.70 -27.41 30.46
CA ALA A 585 12.59 -28.86 30.63
C ALA A 585 11.13 -29.34 30.77
N GLU A 586 10.24 -28.50 31.31
CA GLU A 586 8.80 -28.79 31.41
C GLU A 586 8.15 -28.78 30.03
N PHE A 587 8.36 -27.70 29.26
CA PHE A 587 7.87 -27.57 27.89
C PHE A 587 8.39 -28.70 27.00
N ALA A 588 9.69 -28.99 27.05
CA ALA A 588 10.32 -30.04 26.26
C ALA A 588 9.66 -31.42 26.47
N ARG A 589 9.40 -31.80 27.73
CA ARG A 589 8.72 -33.06 28.06
C ARG A 589 7.31 -33.13 27.49
N ARG A 590 6.57 -32.02 27.50
CA ARG A 590 5.20 -31.97 26.97
C ARG A 590 5.19 -32.12 25.45
N ILE A 591 6.07 -31.39 24.76
CA ILE A 591 6.28 -31.49 23.30
C ILE A 591 6.61 -32.94 22.91
N ASP A 592 7.53 -33.59 23.62
CA ASP A 592 7.93 -34.97 23.36
C ASP A 592 6.79 -35.97 23.61
N ALA A 593 5.96 -35.74 24.63
CA ALA A 593 4.77 -36.56 24.89
C ALA A 593 3.71 -36.42 23.80
N MET A 594 3.49 -35.20 23.30
CA MET A 594 2.52 -34.90 22.24
C MET A 594 2.97 -35.42 20.88
N LYS A 595 4.20 -35.11 20.44
CA LYS A 595 4.68 -35.46 19.10
C LYS A 595 5.22 -36.89 19.00
N GLY A 596 5.68 -37.45 20.11
CA GLY A 596 6.44 -38.69 20.16
C GLY A 596 7.87 -38.46 19.65
N GLY A 597 8.85 -38.46 20.55
CA GLY A 597 10.25 -38.24 20.17
C GLY A 597 11.10 -37.71 21.32
N LYS A 598 12.21 -37.06 20.94
CA LYS A 598 13.19 -36.38 21.83
C LYS A 598 13.62 -35.02 21.26
N SER A 599 12.71 -34.33 20.56
CA SER A 599 12.99 -33.06 19.88
C SER A 599 12.53 -31.84 20.67
N GLY A 600 11.77 -32.02 21.76
CA GLY A 600 11.22 -30.94 22.57
C GLY A 600 12.29 -29.99 23.11
N ALA A 601 13.42 -30.51 23.59
CA ALA A 601 14.53 -29.68 24.07
C ALA A 601 15.10 -28.76 22.98
N LYS A 602 15.22 -29.28 21.75
CA LYS A 602 15.69 -28.51 20.58
C LYS A 602 14.69 -27.42 20.19
N GLU A 603 13.40 -27.72 20.25
CA GLU A 603 12.33 -26.75 19.94
C GLU A 603 12.29 -25.62 20.98
N VAL A 604 12.43 -25.93 22.27
CA VAL A 604 12.53 -24.94 23.35
C VAL A 604 13.76 -24.08 23.19
N GLU A 605 14.94 -24.67 22.99
CA GLU A 605 16.19 -23.92 22.79
C GLU A 605 16.08 -22.94 21.61
N ALA A 606 15.51 -23.40 20.49
CA ALA A 606 15.26 -22.54 19.34
C ALA A 606 14.27 -21.40 19.65
N SER A 607 13.25 -21.67 20.48
CA SER A 607 12.25 -20.66 20.88
C SER A 607 12.86 -19.60 21.80
N VAL A 608 13.69 -20.00 22.77
CA VAL A 608 14.44 -19.06 23.62
C VAL A 608 15.35 -18.18 22.74
N LYS A 609 16.15 -18.78 21.86
CA LYS A 609 16.99 -18.03 20.91
C LYS A 609 16.18 -17.06 20.05
N ARG A 610 14.99 -17.46 19.62
CA ARG A 610 14.09 -16.61 18.81
C ARG A 610 13.60 -15.38 19.58
N LEU A 611 13.25 -15.53 20.87
CA LEU A 611 12.91 -14.39 21.73
C LEU A 611 14.12 -13.46 21.91
N PHE A 612 15.31 -14.00 22.14
CA PHE A 612 16.56 -13.21 22.19
C PHE A 612 16.82 -12.44 20.88
N SER A 613 16.64 -13.08 19.72
CA SER A 613 16.78 -12.43 18.42
C SER A 613 15.84 -11.23 18.29
N TYR A 614 14.55 -11.39 18.64
CA TYR A 614 13.58 -10.31 18.48
C TYR A 614 13.63 -9.26 19.59
N ALA A 615 14.08 -9.63 20.80
CA ALA A 615 14.47 -8.66 21.82
C ALA A 615 15.60 -7.76 21.29
N ALA A 616 16.60 -8.34 20.63
CA ALA A 616 17.68 -7.58 20.02
C ALA A 616 17.21 -6.65 18.90
N TRP A 617 16.21 -7.05 18.11
CA TRP A 617 15.65 -6.24 17.02
C TRP A 617 14.71 -5.12 17.46
N ALA A 618 14.13 -5.20 18.67
CA ALA A 618 13.05 -4.30 19.11
C ALA A 618 13.43 -2.80 19.09
N ASP A 619 14.73 -2.49 19.18
CA ASP A 619 15.32 -1.15 19.13
C ASP A 619 16.43 -1.00 18.07
N LYS A 620 16.52 -1.92 17.09
CA LYS A 620 17.57 -1.92 16.04
C LYS A 620 17.02 -2.05 14.62
N TYR A 621 15.70 -1.97 14.47
CA TYR A 621 15.06 -1.94 13.15
C TYR A 621 14.89 -0.48 12.71
N ASP A 622 16.01 0.12 12.34
CA ASP A 622 16.07 1.54 11.99
C ASP A 622 15.31 1.87 10.70
N GLY A 623 14.78 3.10 10.65
CA GLY A 623 14.33 3.71 9.41
C GLY A 623 15.48 4.12 8.51
N ALA A 624 15.14 4.73 7.37
CA ALA A 624 16.11 5.20 6.40
C ALA A 624 15.87 6.66 6.02
N VAL A 625 16.93 7.47 6.06
CA VAL A 625 16.92 8.83 5.50
C VAL A 625 17.18 8.74 4.00
N LYS A 626 16.33 9.38 3.20
CA LYS A 626 16.48 9.45 1.74
C LYS A 626 16.94 10.86 1.36
N GLY A 627 18.10 10.92 0.72
CA GLY A 627 18.51 12.12 0.00
C GLY A 627 17.64 12.27 -1.25
N VAL A 628 16.97 13.42 -1.37
CA VAL A 628 16.05 13.74 -2.46
C VAL A 628 16.54 15.00 -3.17
N PRO A 629 16.29 15.17 -4.49
CA PRO A 629 16.78 16.32 -5.25
C PRO A 629 15.91 17.57 -5.04
N ILE A 630 15.29 17.70 -3.87
CA ILE A 630 14.40 18.79 -3.45
C ILE A 630 14.87 19.22 -2.06
N ARG A 631 14.71 20.49 -1.70
CA ARG A 631 15.10 21.02 -0.38
C ARG A 631 14.42 20.23 0.74
N GLY A 632 15.21 19.41 1.44
CA GLY A 632 14.72 18.55 2.52
C GLY A 632 15.26 17.13 2.44
N VAL A 633 14.73 16.28 3.30
CA VAL A 633 14.96 14.82 3.27
C VAL A 633 13.64 14.09 3.49
N ALA A 634 13.55 12.86 2.99
CA ALA A 634 12.42 11.97 3.26
C ALA A 634 12.85 10.89 4.27
N LEU A 635 12.19 10.85 5.43
CA LEU A 635 12.47 9.89 6.51
C LEU A 635 11.52 8.69 6.37
N ALA A 636 12.01 7.56 5.85
CA ALA A 636 11.24 6.33 5.76
C ALA A 636 11.29 5.57 7.10
N MET A 637 10.28 5.78 7.93
CA MET A 637 10.20 5.29 9.31
C MET A 637 9.36 4.01 9.39
N PRO A 638 9.86 2.92 10.01
CA PRO A 638 9.04 1.76 10.31
C PRO A 638 8.08 2.07 11.46
N GLU A 639 6.81 1.73 11.29
CA GLU A 639 5.76 1.88 12.30
C GLU A 639 5.00 0.56 12.51
N PRO A 640 4.51 0.27 13.72
CA PRO A 640 3.68 -0.90 13.95
C PRO A 640 2.42 -0.87 13.09
N LEU A 641 2.00 -2.03 12.59
CA LEU A 641 0.69 -2.22 11.95
C LEU A 641 -0.46 -1.92 12.92
N GLY A 642 -0.32 -2.40 14.15
CA GLY A 642 -1.33 -2.27 15.20
C GLY A 642 -1.71 -3.61 15.80
N VAL A 643 -2.88 -4.15 15.44
CA VAL A 643 -3.37 -5.47 15.85
C VAL A 643 -3.10 -6.49 14.75
N ILE A 644 -2.32 -7.52 15.08
CA ILE A 644 -2.02 -8.65 14.18
C ILE A 644 -2.74 -9.89 14.68
N GLY A 645 -3.62 -10.44 13.84
CA GLY A 645 -4.15 -11.79 14.01
C GLY A 645 -3.21 -12.81 13.37
N ALA A 646 -2.98 -13.98 13.97
CA ALA A 646 -2.17 -15.01 13.31
C ALA A 646 -2.59 -16.44 13.62
N PHE A 647 -2.49 -17.32 12.62
CA PHE A 647 -2.63 -18.77 12.76
C PHE A 647 -1.25 -19.42 12.79
N CYS A 648 -0.91 -20.04 13.92
CA CYS A 648 0.42 -20.61 14.16
C CYS A 648 0.60 -21.97 13.47
N ASP A 649 1.85 -22.42 13.36
CA ASP A 649 2.19 -23.71 12.77
C ASP A 649 1.74 -24.87 13.66
N ASP A 650 1.11 -25.88 13.06
CA ASP A 650 0.65 -27.06 13.81
C ASP A 650 1.81 -27.98 14.23
N ALA A 651 2.85 -28.09 13.41
CA ALA A 651 3.94 -29.04 13.62
C ALA A 651 4.93 -28.59 14.71
N HIS A 652 5.08 -27.29 14.94
CA HIS A 652 6.01 -26.67 15.89
C HIS A 652 5.23 -25.81 16.90
N PRO A 653 4.52 -26.43 17.85
CA PRO A 653 3.55 -25.74 18.70
C PRO A 653 4.14 -24.60 19.54
N LEU A 654 5.41 -24.70 19.94
CA LEU A 654 6.08 -23.63 20.68
C LEU A 654 6.88 -22.71 19.75
N LEU A 655 7.73 -23.29 18.89
CA LEU A 655 8.64 -22.49 18.07
C LEU A 655 7.88 -21.67 17.01
N GLY A 656 6.81 -22.23 16.42
CA GLY A 656 5.95 -21.52 15.49
C GLY A 656 5.24 -20.33 16.16
N LEU A 657 4.68 -20.55 17.36
CA LEU A 657 4.06 -19.49 18.17
C LEU A 657 5.06 -18.36 18.46
N VAL A 658 6.22 -18.70 19.01
CA VAL A 658 7.23 -17.71 19.44
C VAL A 658 7.80 -16.96 18.23
N SER A 659 8.01 -17.64 17.11
CA SER A 659 8.51 -17.02 15.87
C SER A 659 7.51 -16.04 15.25
N VAL A 660 6.22 -16.17 15.55
CA VAL A 660 5.17 -15.23 15.15
C VAL A 660 4.97 -14.12 16.18
N MET A 661 4.95 -14.45 17.46
CA MET A 661 4.72 -13.52 18.57
C MET A 661 5.87 -12.54 18.78
N GLY A 662 7.12 -13.04 18.82
CA GLY A 662 8.31 -12.23 19.07
C GLY A 662 8.46 -11.00 18.17
N PRO A 663 8.43 -11.13 16.82
CA PRO A 663 8.60 -9.99 15.93
C PRO A 663 7.41 -9.01 15.98
N ALA A 664 6.18 -9.53 16.14
CA ALA A 664 5.01 -8.68 16.30
C ALA A 664 5.17 -7.75 17.51
N LEU A 665 5.54 -8.33 18.66
CA LEU A 665 5.79 -7.57 19.89
C LEU A 665 6.99 -6.63 19.74
N ALA A 666 8.10 -7.10 19.19
CA ALA A 666 9.32 -6.30 19.01
C ALA A 666 9.06 -4.99 18.25
N MET A 667 8.20 -5.04 17.23
CA MET A 667 7.84 -3.88 16.41
C MET A 667 6.68 -3.05 16.99
N GLY A 668 6.16 -3.37 18.18
CA GLY A 668 5.12 -2.60 18.87
C GLY A 668 3.68 -3.01 18.54
N ASN A 669 3.48 -4.18 17.93
CA ASN A 669 2.15 -4.70 17.64
C ASN A 669 1.55 -5.46 18.84
N ARG A 670 0.23 -5.56 18.86
CA ARG A 670 -0.51 -6.44 19.76
C ARG A 670 -1.00 -7.64 18.97
N ALA A 671 -0.94 -8.83 19.57
CA ALA A 671 -1.13 -10.09 18.88
C ALA A 671 -2.38 -10.84 19.37
N VAL A 672 -3.18 -11.33 18.41
CA VAL A 672 -4.27 -12.29 18.63
C VAL A 672 -3.89 -13.58 17.91
N LEU A 673 -3.39 -14.55 18.67
CA LEU A 673 -2.73 -15.74 18.14
C LEU A 673 -3.65 -16.95 18.30
N VAL A 674 -4.06 -17.54 17.18
CA VAL A 674 -4.65 -18.88 17.13
C VAL A 674 -3.50 -19.88 17.13
N VAL A 675 -3.36 -20.60 18.24
CA VAL A 675 -2.27 -21.55 18.48
C VAL A 675 -2.50 -22.86 17.75
N SER A 676 -1.46 -23.70 17.64
CA SER A 676 -1.52 -25.03 16.99
C SER A 676 -2.83 -25.77 17.29
N GLU A 677 -3.55 -26.12 16.23
CA GLU A 677 -4.76 -26.92 16.31
C GLU A 677 -4.40 -28.35 16.75
N ALA A 678 -3.30 -28.91 16.26
CA ALA A 678 -2.90 -30.27 16.64
C ALA A 678 -2.40 -30.37 18.09
N TYR A 679 -1.60 -29.40 18.53
CA TYR A 679 -0.85 -29.44 19.79
C TYR A 679 -0.94 -28.09 20.55
N PRO A 680 -2.11 -27.73 21.11
CA PRO A 680 -2.32 -26.40 21.67
C PRO A 680 -1.72 -26.19 23.07
N LEU A 681 -1.39 -27.25 23.81
CA LEU A 681 -1.18 -27.17 25.25
C LEU A 681 0.06 -26.36 25.63
N GLU A 682 1.18 -26.56 24.94
CA GLU A 682 2.42 -25.83 25.19
C GLU A 682 2.29 -24.34 24.89
N ALA A 683 1.51 -24.02 23.86
CA ALA A 683 1.20 -22.64 23.53
C ALA A 683 0.32 -22.00 24.61
N LEU A 684 -0.65 -22.73 25.18
CA LEU A 684 -1.46 -22.22 26.30
C LEU A 684 -0.63 -22.08 27.58
N ASP A 685 0.30 -22.99 27.88
CA ASP A 685 1.20 -22.89 29.04
C ASP A 685 2.07 -21.62 29.03
N MET A 686 2.28 -21.01 27.84
CA MET A 686 2.94 -19.71 27.73
C MET A 686 2.23 -18.62 28.52
N MET A 687 0.94 -18.76 28.88
CA MET A 687 0.24 -17.77 29.71
C MET A 687 1.00 -17.42 30.99
N GLN A 688 1.61 -18.40 31.65
CA GLN A 688 2.38 -18.16 32.87
C GLN A 688 3.72 -17.48 32.57
N ILE A 689 4.35 -17.79 31.43
CA ILE A 689 5.55 -17.09 30.97
C ILE A 689 5.20 -15.62 30.70
N LEU A 690 4.08 -15.35 30.04
CA LEU A 690 3.61 -14.00 29.74
C LEU A 690 3.33 -13.21 31.03
N GLU A 691 2.63 -13.81 31.99
CA GLU A 691 2.33 -13.19 33.29
C GLU A 691 3.60 -12.93 34.11
N THR A 692 4.54 -13.88 34.14
CA THR A 692 5.81 -13.75 34.90
C THR A 692 6.79 -12.78 34.24
N SER A 693 6.61 -12.49 32.95
CA SER A 693 7.45 -11.57 32.18
C SER A 693 6.87 -10.16 32.08
N ASP A 694 5.84 -9.86 32.88
CA ASP A 694 5.15 -8.56 32.91
C ASP A 694 4.65 -8.09 31.53
N VAL A 695 4.24 -9.03 30.67
CA VAL A 695 3.66 -8.68 29.37
C VAL A 695 2.35 -7.92 29.60
N PRO A 696 2.20 -6.66 29.13
CA PRO A 696 1.02 -5.88 29.44
C PRO A 696 -0.26 -6.54 28.94
N ALA A 697 -1.33 -6.42 29.72
CA ALA A 697 -2.63 -6.98 29.41
C ALA A 697 -3.09 -6.60 27.99
N GLY A 698 -3.44 -7.60 27.18
CA GLY A 698 -3.92 -7.42 25.80
C GLY A 698 -2.82 -7.35 24.73
N VAL A 699 -1.54 -7.24 25.09
CA VAL A 699 -0.43 -7.27 24.12
C VAL A 699 -0.30 -8.62 23.45
N VAL A 700 -0.51 -9.71 24.20
CA VAL A 700 -0.62 -11.08 23.68
C VAL A 700 -1.94 -11.67 24.12
N ASN A 701 -2.66 -12.27 23.16
CA ASN A 701 -3.89 -13.01 23.40
C ASN A 701 -3.79 -14.36 22.68
N LEU A 702 -4.05 -15.45 23.39
CA LEU A 702 -3.89 -16.82 22.91
C LEU A 702 -5.25 -17.50 22.82
N LEU A 703 -5.57 -17.99 21.63
CA LEU A 703 -6.80 -18.70 21.31
C LEU A 703 -6.47 -20.10 20.81
N SER A 704 -7.21 -21.12 21.24
CA SER A 704 -7.15 -22.46 20.66
C SER A 704 -8.49 -22.82 20.04
N GLY A 705 -8.49 -23.60 18.95
CA GLY A 705 -9.70 -23.98 18.24
C GLY A 705 -9.38 -24.48 16.83
N SER A 706 -10.40 -24.64 15.99
CA SER A 706 -10.19 -24.95 14.59
C SER A 706 -9.68 -23.72 13.83
N HIS A 707 -8.56 -23.86 13.12
CA HIS A 707 -8.05 -22.78 12.27
C HIS A 707 -9.06 -22.42 11.18
N ALA A 708 -9.71 -23.42 10.58
CA ALA A 708 -10.71 -23.22 9.54
C ALA A 708 -11.92 -22.43 10.05
N GLU A 709 -12.45 -22.75 11.23
CA GLU A 709 -13.62 -22.05 11.77
C GLU A 709 -13.31 -20.62 12.22
N LEU A 710 -12.08 -20.37 12.67
CA LEU A 710 -11.63 -19.06 13.18
C LEU A 710 -11.05 -18.15 12.09
N ALA A 711 -10.68 -18.69 10.92
CA ALA A 711 -10.13 -17.97 9.78
C ALA A 711 -11.00 -16.81 9.34
N LYS A 712 -12.25 -17.08 8.95
CA LYS A 712 -13.17 -16.06 8.48
C LYS A 712 -13.48 -14.98 9.54
N PRO A 713 -13.85 -15.31 10.79
CA PRO A 713 -14.12 -14.29 11.80
C PRO A 713 -12.93 -13.37 12.09
N LEU A 714 -11.69 -13.90 12.08
CA LEU A 714 -10.49 -13.09 12.31
C LEU A 714 -10.14 -12.25 11.07
N ALA A 715 -10.19 -12.84 9.88
CA ALA A 715 -9.85 -12.17 8.63
C ALA A 715 -10.87 -11.12 8.18
N SER A 716 -12.15 -11.27 8.55
CA SER A 716 -13.22 -10.28 8.29
C SER A 716 -13.35 -9.23 9.39
N HIS A 717 -12.58 -9.33 10.49
CA HIS A 717 -12.69 -8.37 11.59
C HIS A 717 -12.23 -6.98 11.14
N MET A 718 -13.12 -5.98 11.23
CA MET A 718 -12.82 -4.61 10.78
C MET A 718 -11.73 -3.93 11.60
N ASP A 719 -11.55 -4.39 12.84
CA ASP A 719 -10.62 -3.80 13.81
C ASP A 719 -9.31 -4.60 13.96
N VAL A 720 -8.94 -5.39 12.94
CA VAL A 720 -7.63 -6.07 12.83
C VAL A 720 -6.88 -5.47 11.65
N ASP A 721 -5.59 -5.15 11.85
CA ASP A 721 -4.77 -4.40 10.88
C ASP A 721 -3.98 -5.34 9.94
N GLY A 722 -3.68 -6.55 10.40
CA GLY A 722 -3.07 -7.59 9.56
C GLY A 722 -3.38 -9.01 10.02
N VAL A 723 -3.40 -9.96 9.09
CA VAL A 723 -3.59 -11.40 9.39
C VAL A 723 -2.49 -12.25 8.78
N TRP A 724 -1.82 -13.04 9.61
CA TRP A 724 -0.81 -14.00 9.19
C TRP A 724 -1.35 -15.43 9.25
N SER A 725 -0.92 -16.30 8.35
CA SER A 725 -1.28 -17.71 8.41
C SER A 725 -0.14 -18.62 7.98
N PHE A 726 0.18 -19.54 8.88
CA PHE A 726 1.10 -20.66 8.64
C PHE A 726 0.36 -22.01 8.68
N SER A 727 -0.96 -21.98 8.44
CA SER A 727 -1.82 -23.16 8.37
C SER A 727 -2.03 -23.64 6.93
N SER A 728 -3.16 -24.28 6.63
CA SER A 728 -3.45 -24.89 5.33
C SER A 728 -3.61 -23.87 4.19
N SER A 729 -3.56 -24.34 2.94
CA SER A 729 -3.84 -23.52 1.74
C SER A 729 -5.29 -23.05 1.67
N GLU A 730 -6.25 -23.87 2.10
CA GLU A 730 -7.68 -23.49 2.14
C GLU A 730 -7.89 -22.32 3.10
N THR A 731 -7.31 -22.41 4.30
CA THR A 731 -7.29 -21.31 5.28
C THR A 731 -6.63 -20.06 4.71
N SER A 732 -5.53 -20.20 3.96
CA SER A 732 -4.85 -19.07 3.30
C SER A 732 -5.78 -18.34 2.33
N GLY A 733 -6.47 -19.08 1.45
CA GLY A 733 -7.40 -18.50 0.49
C GLY A 733 -8.61 -17.82 1.14
N GLU A 734 -9.14 -18.40 2.22
CA GLU A 734 -10.24 -17.77 2.96
C GLU A 734 -9.80 -16.46 3.63
N ILE A 735 -8.63 -16.44 4.28
CA ILE A 735 -8.08 -15.24 4.92
C ILE A 735 -7.91 -14.12 3.90
N GLU A 736 -7.29 -14.41 2.75
CA GLU A 736 -7.10 -13.40 1.72
C GLU A 736 -8.41 -12.87 1.16
N ARG A 737 -9.42 -13.72 0.95
CA ARG A 737 -10.73 -13.31 0.45
C ARG A 737 -11.46 -12.40 1.44
N GLU A 738 -11.49 -12.79 2.71
CA GLU A 738 -12.20 -12.05 3.77
C GLU A 738 -11.46 -10.76 4.19
N SER A 739 -10.15 -10.68 3.94
CA SER A 739 -9.35 -9.47 4.19
C SER A 739 -9.80 -8.26 3.36
N ALA A 740 -10.48 -8.48 2.23
CA ALA A 740 -10.99 -7.41 1.37
C ALA A 740 -12.03 -6.50 2.06
N THR A 741 -12.56 -6.90 3.22
CA THR A 741 -13.49 -6.10 4.04
C THR A 741 -12.95 -4.70 4.35
N ASN A 742 -11.80 -4.63 5.02
CA ASN A 742 -11.08 -3.38 5.35
C ASN A 742 -9.71 -3.27 4.66
N LEU A 743 -9.41 -4.20 3.72
CA LEU A 743 -8.13 -4.28 3.00
C LEU A 743 -6.90 -4.45 3.92
N LYS A 744 -7.09 -5.06 5.09
CA LYS A 744 -5.99 -5.42 6.00
C LYS A 744 -4.92 -6.23 5.27
N ARG A 745 -3.67 -6.06 5.69
CA ARG A 745 -2.54 -6.81 5.12
C ARG A 745 -2.68 -8.30 5.44
N THR A 746 -2.34 -9.15 4.49
CA THR A 746 -2.26 -10.60 4.70
C THR A 746 -0.86 -11.12 4.44
N TRP A 747 -0.42 -12.07 5.26
CA TRP A 747 0.80 -12.84 5.00
C TRP A 747 0.51 -14.33 5.21
N VAL A 748 0.27 -15.02 4.11
CA VAL A 748 -0.13 -16.44 4.12
C VAL A 748 0.93 -17.31 3.47
N ASN A 749 1.05 -18.55 3.93
CA ASN A 749 2.05 -19.49 3.42
C ASN A 749 1.63 -20.19 2.11
N ASN A 750 0.37 -20.07 1.67
CA ASN A 750 -0.16 -20.74 0.48
C ASN A 750 0.11 -22.27 0.49
N GLY A 751 0.01 -22.90 1.66
CA GLY A 751 0.30 -24.32 1.82
C GLY A 751 1.78 -24.69 1.62
N GLN A 752 2.70 -23.74 1.76
CA GLN A 752 4.13 -23.98 1.76
C GLN A 752 4.66 -24.11 3.19
N ALA A 753 5.51 -25.12 3.42
CA ALA A 753 6.23 -25.32 4.66
C ALA A 753 7.31 -24.24 4.85
N ARG A 754 7.52 -23.86 6.12
CA ARG A 754 8.61 -22.99 6.55
C ARG A 754 9.61 -23.80 7.35
N ASP A 755 10.90 -23.60 7.09
CA ASP A 755 11.94 -24.10 7.97
C ASP A 755 12.02 -23.21 9.21
N TRP A 756 11.32 -23.60 10.27
CA TRP A 756 11.25 -22.86 11.52
C TRP A 756 12.57 -22.85 12.31
N PHE A 757 13.45 -23.82 12.05
CA PHE A 757 14.78 -23.89 12.68
C PHE A 757 15.85 -23.12 11.91
N GLY A 758 15.63 -22.87 10.62
CA GLY A 758 16.54 -22.12 9.76
C GLY A 758 16.23 -20.62 9.68
N ALA A 759 16.92 -19.95 8.75
CA ALA A 759 16.79 -18.51 8.51
C ALA A 759 15.38 -18.09 8.05
N ALA A 760 14.59 -19.01 7.49
CA ALA A 760 13.20 -18.74 7.12
C ALA A 760 12.29 -18.59 8.35
N GLY A 761 12.66 -19.14 9.51
CA GLY A 761 11.91 -19.05 10.77
C GLY A 761 12.19 -17.77 11.57
N GLU A 762 13.12 -16.92 11.14
CA GLU A 762 13.41 -15.62 11.76
C GLU A 762 13.76 -14.52 10.77
N GLY A 763 13.99 -13.31 11.30
CA GLY A 763 14.74 -12.28 10.62
C GLY A 763 13.87 -11.18 10.03
N ARG A 764 14.47 -10.41 9.13
CA ARG A 764 13.93 -9.14 8.64
C ARG A 764 12.60 -9.29 7.89
N ALA A 765 12.28 -10.47 7.35
CA ALA A 765 10.99 -10.73 6.71
C ALA A 765 9.83 -10.59 7.69
N PHE A 766 9.95 -11.14 8.91
CA PHE A 766 8.92 -10.99 9.93
C PHE A 766 8.79 -9.53 10.39
N LEU A 767 9.91 -8.83 10.57
CA LEU A 767 9.92 -7.42 10.96
C LEU A 767 9.22 -6.54 9.91
N ALA A 768 9.46 -6.80 8.62
CA ALA A 768 8.78 -6.12 7.52
C ALA A 768 7.28 -6.46 7.44
N GLN A 769 6.89 -7.68 7.83
CA GLN A 769 5.47 -8.04 7.92
C GLN A 769 4.79 -7.48 9.17
N ALA A 770 5.56 -7.12 10.20
CA ALA A 770 5.08 -6.51 11.43
C ALA A 770 5.12 -4.97 11.42
N SER A 771 5.59 -4.37 10.33
CA SER A 771 5.74 -2.90 10.23
C SER A 771 5.20 -2.38 8.91
N ASP A 772 4.59 -1.19 8.93
CA ASP A 772 4.42 -0.35 7.76
C ASP A 772 5.58 0.65 7.66
N VAL A 773 5.75 1.28 6.48
CA VAL A 773 6.70 2.39 6.31
C VAL A 773 5.92 3.68 6.18
N LYS A 774 6.18 4.65 7.06
CA LYS A 774 5.72 6.03 6.92
C LYS A 774 6.87 6.91 6.45
N THR A 775 6.69 7.59 5.33
CA THR A 775 7.69 8.52 4.79
C THR A 775 7.36 9.94 5.24
N ILE A 776 8.17 10.52 6.12
CA ILE A 776 8.00 11.88 6.62
C ILE A 776 8.99 12.81 5.94
N TRP A 777 8.51 13.75 5.14
CA TRP A 777 9.32 14.76 4.48
C TRP A 777 9.48 15.96 5.39
N VAL A 778 10.73 16.34 5.64
CA VAL A 778 11.07 17.44 6.54
C VAL A 778 12.04 18.41 5.86
N PRO A 779 11.95 19.71 6.18
CA PRO A 779 12.98 20.67 5.82
C PRO A 779 14.34 20.22 6.40
N TYR A 780 15.38 20.35 5.59
CA TYR A 780 16.76 20.08 5.96
C TYR A 780 17.67 21.01 5.16
N GLY A 781 18.69 21.58 5.81
CA GLY A 781 19.61 22.53 5.19
C GLY A 781 20.62 21.83 4.29
N GLU A 782 21.01 22.51 3.21
CA GLU A 782 22.15 22.12 2.36
C GLU A 782 23.48 22.37 3.04
#